data_AF-A0A953UPN0-F1
#
_entry.id   AF-A0A953UPN0-F1
#
_cell.length_a   1.000
_cell.length_b   1.000
_cell.length_c   1.000
_cell.angle_alpha   90.00
_cell.angle_beta   90.00
_cell.angle_gamma   90.00
#
_symmetry.space_group_name_H-M   'P 1'
#
loop_
_entity.id
_entity.type
_entity.pdbx_description
1 polymer ?
#
loop_
_entity_poly.entity_id
_entity_poly.type
_entity_poly.pdbx_seq_one_letter_code
_entity_poly.pdbx_strand_id
1 'polypeptide(L)'
;MRSVLDWRDLRRTFVEVSVPSPRLVRFGTFEVDLPAGELHKSGVKLKLTGQPFQVLSILLERPGEVVTREELQKRLWPDTFVDVDHNLNTAINKIREVLGDSAESPRFIETLPRRGYRFIAATQGAAPAPGQGQSPPMPPAKAAEVGFWHRSFAPIVLVVILLAGGVALLLVQRRSSPVTTPSEYRQLTNFTDSAVAPSLSPDGRIVTFKRGEDAFFSSGQIYVQMLPDGEPVRLTNDADRKYAPVFSPDGSRIAYSNVSVTHSSTGPDTWTVPVLGGQPTLLLPNSSGLTWITDQRILFSEQKAGSNMGIVTATQSRADRREVYFPADERAMAHYSYASPDRKSVLVVEMDQSHVFHQPCRLVPFDGSSAGRQVGPPGACTSAAWSPDGKWMYLGVMIGHRSHLWRQMFPNGEAEQITFGPSDEEGIAVAPDGHSLVTSVGTRRSSVWIHSPSGERAISSEGYAVAPHFSRDGRHVFYLFAKELALSAPLGWINWSGDLRSMDLISGNTESVLPGMPVADYNISPDEKEAVFTVSEGNGERTIWLADLDRRTPPRQIAQAGDQASFDGDGDIIFRSLDEKAEGLVRIGKNGGQRDRIADSPILKVGVSPDGKSVLVFSFAVGEASPTMLALATHGGASKKICTTWCWPAWSSDGRFFYVALPPGEKTFVIPVPAGQSLPDLPPSGIDPSTKAADLHGASMINHGLITPGPNPSEYVFLKTDLQRNLFQIPLH
;
A
#
# COMPACT_ATOMS: atom_id res chain seq x y z
N MET A 1 -3.23 80.33 3.61
CA MET A 1 -1.83 80.00 3.98
C MET A 1 -1.85 79.35 5.36
N ARG A 2 -1.62 78.02 5.51
CA ARG A 2 -1.57 77.27 6.81
C ARG A 2 -2.92 77.33 7.62
N SER A 3 -3.23 76.61 8.72
CA SER A 3 -2.77 75.39 9.46
C SER A 3 -3.70 75.20 10.70
N VAL A 4 -4.05 74.04 11.30
CA VAL A 4 -4.05 72.58 10.97
C VAL A 4 -4.76 71.78 12.12
N LEU A 5 -5.07 70.48 11.94
CA LEU A 5 -5.37 69.39 12.94
C LEU A 5 -6.75 69.27 13.66
N ASP A 6 -7.11 68.01 13.95
CA ASP A 6 -7.75 67.48 15.19
C ASP A 6 -8.59 66.17 14.99
N TRP A 7 -8.12 64.97 15.41
CA TRP A 7 -8.75 63.64 15.19
C TRP A 7 -9.38 62.96 16.44
N ARG A 8 -10.35 62.06 16.14
CA ARG A 8 -10.82 60.83 16.84
C ARG A 8 -10.52 60.65 18.36
N ASP A 9 -11.57 60.37 19.15
CA ASP A 9 -11.48 59.33 20.21
C ASP A 9 -12.87 58.67 20.49
N LEU A 10 -12.88 57.59 21.27
CA LEU A 10 -14.00 56.65 21.50
C LEU A 10 -14.27 56.40 23.00
N ARG A 11 -15.48 55.90 23.34
CA ARG A 11 -15.77 54.71 24.21
C ARG A 11 -17.15 54.78 24.90
N ARG A 12 -17.58 53.62 25.44
CA ARG A 12 -18.81 53.27 26.19
C ARG A 12 -20.02 52.88 25.30
N THR A 13 -20.72 51.76 25.53
CA THR A 13 -20.59 50.69 26.54
C THR A 13 -21.05 49.34 25.96
N PHE A 14 -20.36 48.23 26.25
CA PHE A 14 -20.94 46.88 26.26
C PHE A 14 -20.27 46.02 27.33
N VAL A 15 -20.89 44.89 27.68
CA VAL A 15 -20.64 44.10 28.91
C VAL A 15 -19.38 43.24 28.81
N GLU A 16 -18.59 43.18 29.90
CA GLU A 16 -17.51 42.19 30.05
C GLU A 16 -18.09 40.80 30.29
N VAL A 17 -17.76 39.84 29.41
CA VAL A 17 -17.92 38.41 29.68
C VAL A 17 -16.61 37.89 30.24
N SER A 18 -16.66 37.27 31.43
CA SER A 18 -15.49 36.68 32.06
C SER A 18 -15.03 35.42 31.30
N VAL A 19 -13.77 35.42 30.89
CA VAL A 19 -13.11 34.22 30.33
C VAL A 19 -12.84 33.24 31.47
N PRO A 20 -13.24 31.96 31.37
CA PRO A 20 -12.98 30.96 32.42
C PRO A 20 -11.48 30.62 32.51
N SER A 21 -11.01 30.33 33.71
CA SER A 21 -9.60 30.01 33.99
C SER A 21 -9.13 28.75 33.23
N PRO A 22 -7.87 28.69 32.78
CA PRO A 22 -7.31 27.49 32.16
C PRO A 22 -7.29 26.33 33.16
N ARG A 23 -7.82 25.17 32.76
CA ARG A 23 -7.74 23.92 33.53
C ARG A 23 -6.35 23.27 33.34
N LEU A 24 -5.33 23.93 33.86
CA LEU A 24 -3.97 23.41 33.95
C LEU A 24 -3.87 22.50 35.18
N VAL A 25 -3.63 21.19 34.97
CA VAL A 25 -3.46 20.21 36.05
C VAL A 25 -1.98 19.89 36.23
N ARG A 26 -1.44 20.10 37.43
CA ARG A 26 -0.02 19.85 37.73
C ARG A 26 0.16 18.61 38.60
N PHE A 27 1.15 17.76 38.29
CA PHE A 27 1.55 16.62 39.13
C PHE A 27 3.04 16.32 38.96
N GLY A 28 3.78 16.19 40.07
CA GLY A 28 5.24 16.01 40.01
C GLY A 28 5.93 17.15 39.26
N THR A 29 6.62 16.84 38.16
CA THR A 29 7.24 17.82 37.24
C THR A 29 6.43 18.04 35.95
N PHE A 30 5.20 17.52 35.88
CA PHE A 30 4.34 17.57 34.70
C PHE A 30 3.23 18.61 34.84
N GLU A 31 2.85 19.21 33.72
CA GLU A 31 1.74 20.13 33.58
C GLU A 31 0.87 19.68 32.40
N VAL A 32 -0.44 19.55 32.59
CA VAL A 32 -1.39 19.17 31.54
C VAL A 32 -2.35 20.32 31.29
N ASP A 33 -2.33 20.86 30.07
CA ASP A 33 -3.33 21.82 29.60
C ASP A 33 -4.47 21.02 28.93
N LEU A 34 -5.56 20.83 29.68
CA LEU A 34 -6.71 20.04 29.21
C LEU A 34 -7.42 20.70 28.01
N PRO A 35 -7.64 22.03 27.96
CA PRO A 35 -8.14 22.72 26.76
C PRO A 35 -7.24 22.62 25.52
N ALA A 36 -5.92 22.76 25.66
CA ALA A 36 -4.98 22.76 24.53
C ALA A 36 -4.59 21.36 24.04
N GLY A 37 -4.87 20.31 24.82
CA GLY A 37 -4.49 18.94 24.48
C GLY A 37 -2.99 18.67 24.67
N GLU A 38 -2.34 19.37 25.61
CA GLU A 38 -0.87 19.33 25.77
C GLU A 38 -0.43 18.78 27.12
N LEU A 39 0.60 17.93 27.10
CA LEU A 39 1.37 17.51 28.27
C LEU A 39 2.76 18.14 28.19
N HIS A 40 3.18 18.82 29.26
CA HIS A 40 4.50 19.41 29.43
C HIS A 40 5.24 18.77 30.61
N LYS A 41 6.57 18.79 30.57
CA LYS A 41 7.45 18.39 31.68
C LYS A 41 8.52 19.45 31.87
N SER A 42 8.52 20.13 33.01
CA SER A 42 9.40 21.27 33.30
C SER A 42 9.40 22.34 32.18
N GLY A 43 8.23 22.64 31.61
CA GLY A 43 8.07 23.61 30.50
C GLY A 43 8.43 23.09 29.10
N VAL A 44 8.80 21.82 28.94
CA VAL A 44 9.04 21.19 27.63
C VAL A 44 7.83 20.33 27.25
N LYS A 45 7.21 20.63 26.11
CA LYS A 45 6.08 19.86 25.55
C LYS A 45 6.51 18.42 25.21
N LEU A 46 5.74 17.44 25.67
CA LEU A 46 5.92 16.02 25.39
C LEU A 46 4.92 15.51 24.35
N LYS A 47 5.32 14.52 23.55
CA LYS A 47 4.48 13.92 22.50
C LYS A 47 3.51 12.87 23.08
N LEU A 48 2.44 13.34 23.74
CA LEU A 48 1.27 12.54 24.12
C LEU A 48 0.03 13.15 23.43
N THR A 49 -0.55 12.44 22.46
CA THR A 49 -1.64 12.94 21.60
C THR A 49 -2.62 11.81 21.27
N GLY A 50 -3.87 12.15 20.92
CA GLY A 50 -4.92 11.16 20.63
C GLY A 50 -5.43 10.41 21.87
N GLN A 51 -5.83 9.15 21.71
CA GLN A 51 -6.41 8.32 22.76
C GLN A 51 -5.56 8.24 24.06
N PRO A 52 -4.22 8.11 24.02
CA PRO A 52 -3.39 8.20 25.23
C PRO A 52 -3.54 9.52 26.01
N PHE A 53 -3.73 10.65 25.33
CA PHE A 53 -3.99 11.92 26.01
C PHE A 53 -5.40 11.94 26.61
N GLN A 54 -6.42 11.46 25.87
CA GLN A 54 -7.81 11.39 26.36
C GLN A 54 -7.94 10.49 27.60
N VAL A 55 -7.27 9.32 27.61
CA VAL A 55 -7.20 8.42 28.78
C VAL A 55 -6.56 9.13 29.97
N LEU A 56 -5.45 9.85 29.77
CA LEU A 56 -4.82 10.64 30.84
C LEU A 56 -5.76 11.76 31.33
N SER A 57 -6.46 12.46 30.43
CA SER A 57 -7.44 13.49 30.81
C SER A 57 -8.56 12.95 31.69
N ILE A 58 -9.16 11.81 31.32
CA ILE A 58 -10.24 11.18 32.10
C ILE A 58 -9.71 10.75 33.48
N LEU A 59 -8.49 10.20 33.55
CA LEU A 59 -7.85 9.84 34.82
C LEU A 59 -7.50 11.05 35.71
N LEU A 60 -7.31 12.23 35.12
CA LEU A 60 -7.08 13.50 35.82
C LEU A 60 -8.37 14.26 36.19
N GLU A 61 -9.55 13.85 35.70
CA GLU A 61 -10.83 14.40 36.17
C GLU A 61 -11.12 14.03 37.63
N ARG A 62 -10.75 12.81 38.04
CA ARG A 62 -10.99 12.27 39.39
C ARG A 62 -9.76 11.54 39.95
N PRO A 63 -8.67 12.27 40.26
CA PRO A 63 -7.46 11.68 40.83
C PRO A 63 -7.76 11.01 42.18
N GLY A 64 -7.24 9.80 42.38
CA GLY A 64 -7.54 8.95 43.53
C GLY A 64 -8.76 8.03 43.37
N GLU A 65 -9.64 8.26 42.39
CA GLU A 65 -10.75 7.35 42.05
C GLU A 65 -10.33 6.26 41.04
N VAL A 66 -11.13 5.20 40.96
CA VAL A 66 -10.94 4.11 39.99
C VAL A 66 -11.87 4.36 38.81
N VAL A 67 -11.31 4.77 37.66
CA VAL A 67 -12.07 4.83 36.42
C VAL A 67 -12.12 3.43 35.82
N THR A 68 -13.33 2.91 35.60
CA THR A 68 -13.51 1.52 35.15
C THR A 68 -13.23 1.36 33.66
N ARG A 69 -12.99 0.13 33.21
CA ARG A 69 -12.78 -0.15 31.78
C ARG A 69 -14.01 0.20 30.94
N GLU A 70 -15.20 0.03 31.50
CA GLU A 70 -16.49 0.33 30.89
C GLU A 70 -16.75 1.85 30.82
N GLU A 71 -16.35 2.63 31.83
CA GLU A 71 -16.44 4.11 31.76
C GLU A 71 -15.41 4.67 30.76
N LEU A 72 -14.20 4.12 30.72
CA LEU A 72 -13.19 4.48 29.71
C LEU A 72 -13.67 4.11 28.30
N GLN A 73 -14.21 2.90 28.10
CA GLN A 73 -14.81 2.48 26.84
C GLN A 73 -15.91 3.45 26.40
N LYS A 74 -16.90 3.71 27.26
CA LYS A 74 -18.06 4.54 26.91
C LYS A 74 -17.69 6.00 26.59
N ARG A 75 -16.58 6.51 27.14
CA ARG A 75 -16.07 7.86 26.86
C ARG A 75 -15.17 7.96 25.62
N LEU A 76 -14.53 6.86 25.20
CA LEU A 76 -13.54 6.84 24.11
C LEU A 76 -14.08 6.19 22.81
N TRP A 77 -14.96 5.20 22.95
CA TRP A 77 -15.53 4.38 21.89
C TRP A 77 -17.02 4.08 22.19
N PRO A 78 -17.90 5.09 22.21
CA PRO A 78 -19.31 4.90 22.57
C PRO A 78 -20.05 3.92 21.63
N ASP A 79 -19.69 3.91 20.34
CA ASP A 79 -20.38 3.17 19.28
C ASP A 79 -19.38 2.47 18.33
N THR A 80 -18.40 1.73 18.86
CA THR A 80 -17.34 1.11 18.03
C THR A 80 -16.96 -0.32 18.48
N PHE A 81 -17.02 -1.27 17.55
CA PHE A 81 -16.56 -2.64 17.74
C PHE A 81 -15.03 -2.74 17.57
N VAL A 82 -14.29 -2.42 18.64
CA VAL A 82 -12.83 -2.56 18.72
C VAL A 82 -12.42 -3.50 19.86
N ASP A 83 -11.19 -4.03 19.83
CA ASP A 83 -10.58 -4.64 21.01
C ASP A 83 -10.25 -3.55 22.04
N VAL A 84 -11.22 -3.29 22.92
CA VAL A 84 -11.15 -2.28 23.98
C VAL A 84 -10.00 -2.57 24.95
N ASP A 85 -9.75 -3.84 25.27
CA ASP A 85 -8.73 -4.24 26.24
C ASP A 85 -7.32 -4.07 25.68
N HIS A 86 -7.10 -4.46 24.42
CA HIS A 86 -5.83 -4.21 23.73
C HIS A 86 -5.57 -2.70 23.57
N ASN A 87 -6.55 -1.94 23.07
CA ASN A 87 -6.38 -0.51 22.84
C ASN A 87 -6.17 0.28 24.14
N LEU A 88 -6.89 -0.05 25.21
CA LEU A 88 -6.74 0.61 26.50
C LEU A 88 -5.41 0.24 27.18
N ASN A 89 -4.95 -1.02 27.08
CA ASN A 89 -3.61 -1.40 27.53
C ASN A 89 -2.52 -0.63 26.77
N THR A 90 -2.62 -0.53 25.44
CA THR A 90 -1.69 0.22 24.59
C THR A 90 -1.68 1.71 24.93
N ALA A 91 -2.83 2.33 25.15
CA ALA A 91 -2.93 3.73 25.56
C ALA A 91 -2.28 3.97 26.93
N ILE A 92 -2.56 3.13 27.93
CA ILE A 92 -1.96 3.22 29.27
C ILE A 92 -0.44 3.02 29.21
N ASN A 93 0.05 2.04 28.43
CA ASN A 93 1.48 1.83 28.26
C ASN A 93 2.18 3.04 27.61
N LYS A 94 1.52 3.73 26.66
CA LYS A 94 2.09 4.96 26.07
C LYS A 94 2.11 6.14 27.04
N ILE A 95 1.11 6.27 27.93
CA ILE A 95 1.17 7.25 29.01
C ILE A 95 2.33 6.92 29.97
N ARG A 96 2.48 5.65 30.36
CA ARG A 96 3.56 5.20 31.24
C ARG A 96 4.94 5.49 30.64
N GLU A 97 5.15 5.20 29.35
CA GLU A 97 6.38 5.53 28.62
C GLU A 97 6.72 7.03 28.73
N VAL A 98 5.74 7.92 28.46
CA VAL A 98 5.95 9.38 28.44
C VAL A 98 6.14 9.97 29.86
N LEU A 99 5.47 9.41 30.87
CA LEU A 99 5.66 9.81 32.28
C LEU A 99 6.90 9.16 32.94
N GLY A 100 7.48 8.13 32.31
CA GLY A 100 8.52 7.29 32.90
C GLY A 100 7.99 6.43 34.07
N ASP A 101 6.77 5.94 33.95
CA ASP A 101 6.06 5.19 34.98
C ASP A 101 6.12 3.66 34.76
N SER A 102 5.92 2.89 35.82
CA SER A 102 5.96 1.42 35.78
C SER A 102 4.59 0.79 36.04
N ALA A 103 4.36 -0.42 35.51
CA ALA A 103 3.20 -1.23 35.88
C ALA A 103 3.42 -2.00 37.20
N GLU A 104 4.67 -2.36 37.50
CA GLU A 104 5.08 -3.12 38.70
C GLU A 104 5.34 -2.22 39.91
N SER A 105 5.72 -0.97 39.65
CA SER A 105 6.06 0.04 40.65
C SER A 105 5.43 1.40 40.29
N PRO A 106 4.08 1.49 40.22
CA PRO A 106 3.38 2.66 39.72
C PRO A 106 3.60 3.89 40.62
N ARG A 107 3.83 5.04 39.96
CA ARG A 107 4.01 6.36 40.57
C ARG A 107 2.93 7.34 40.13
N PHE A 108 2.31 7.13 38.97
CA PHE A 108 1.25 7.98 38.42
C PHE A 108 -0.02 7.18 38.13
N ILE A 109 0.07 6.02 37.47
CA ILE A 109 -1.09 5.21 37.08
C ILE A 109 -0.97 3.78 37.64
N GLU A 110 -1.84 3.47 38.61
CA GLU A 110 -2.03 2.13 39.14
C GLU A 110 -3.01 1.33 38.25
N THR A 111 -2.69 0.06 37.98
CA THR A 111 -3.63 -0.87 37.34
C THR A 111 -4.33 -1.70 38.40
N LEU A 112 -5.66 -1.71 38.38
CA LEU A 112 -6.48 -2.57 39.24
C LEU A 112 -7.05 -3.72 38.40
N PRO A 113 -6.51 -4.96 38.53
CA PRO A 113 -6.87 -6.08 37.66
C PRO A 113 -8.37 -6.33 37.60
N ARG A 114 -8.90 -6.50 36.38
CA ARG A 114 -10.34 -6.71 36.10
C ARG A 114 -11.27 -5.62 36.67
N ARG A 115 -10.76 -4.40 36.91
CA ARG A 115 -11.55 -3.23 37.35
C ARG A 115 -11.29 -1.97 36.55
N GLY A 116 -10.03 -1.63 36.29
CA GLY A 116 -9.69 -0.38 35.59
C GLY A 116 -8.37 0.22 36.07
N TYR A 117 -8.28 1.55 36.06
CA TYR A 117 -7.07 2.29 36.36
C TYR A 117 -7.35 3.43 37.33
N ARG A 118 -6.36 3.78 38.15
CA ARG A 118 -6.43 4.88 39.12
C ARG A 118 -5.21 5.78 38.97
N PHE A 119 -5.46 7.09 38.90
CA PHE A 119 -4.38 8.07 39.02
C PHE A 119 -4.02 8.26 40.50
N ILE A 120 -2.77 8.00 40.87
CA ILE A 120 -2.32 7.96 42.28
C ILE A 120 -1.38 9.10 42.69
N ALA A 121 -0.89 9.91 41.74
CA ALA A 121 -0.05 11.05 42.06
C ALA A 121 -0.87 12.26 42.54
N ALA A 122 -0.32 13.02 43.49
CA ALA A 122 -0.96 14.21 44.02
C ALA A 122 -1.04 15.32 42.96
N THR A 123 -2.26 15.69 42.56
CA THR A 123 -2.56 16.75 41.59
C THR A 123 -2.80 18.09 42.27
N GLN A 124 -2.08 19.13 41.84
CA GLN A 124 -2.40 20.52 42.16
C GLN A 124 -3.16 21.12 40.97
N GLY A 125 -4.50 21.23 41.10
CA GLY A 125 -5.36 21.65 39.98
C GLY A 125 -6.87 21.72 40.25
N ALA A 126 -7.34 21.51 41.49
CA ALA A 126 -8.73 21.65 41.88
C ALA A 126 -8.83 22.37 43.22
N ALA A 127 -9.60 23.47 43.30
CA ALA A 127 -9.63 24.36 44.46
C ALA A 127 -10.91 24.21 45.28
N PRO A 128 -10.81 23.95 46.60
CA PRO A 128 -11.84 24.30 47.57
C PRO A 128 -11.68 25.75 48.06
N ALA A 129 -12.73 26.30 48.67
CA ALA A 129 -12.79 27.66 49.22
C ALA A 129 -11.97 27.82 50.53
N PRO A 130 -11.67 29.05 50.99
CA PRO A 130 -10.50 29.31 51.84
C PRO A 130 -10.67 29.00 53.33
N GLY A 131 -9.60 28.49 53.95
CA GLY A 131 -9.42 28.31 55.39
C GLY A 131 -8.14 29.01 55.90
N GLN A 132 -8.17 29.50 57.13
CA GLN A 132 -7.11 30.32 57.74
C GLN A 132 -5.86 29.48 58.11
N GLY A 133 -4.66 30.06 57.99
CA GLY A 133 -3.42 29.42 58.46
C GLY A 133 -2.17 30.29 58.23
N GLN A 134 -1.60 30.83 59.31
CA GLN A 134 -0.47 31.78 59.27
C GLN A 134 0.87 31.09 58.95
N SER A 135 1.76 31.79 58.23
CA SER A 135 3.19 31.47 58.15
C SER A 135 4.01 32.59 58.83
N PRO A 136 4.98 32.29 59.70
CA PRO A 136 5.85 33.30 60.29
C PRO A 136 6.99 33.75 59.32
N PRO A 137 7.43 35.02 59.38
CA PRO A 137 8.50 35.59 58.52
C PRO A 137 9.91 35.40 59.13
N MET A 138 11.03 35.56 58.40
CA MET A 138 11.78 36.81 58.10
C MET A 138 13.22 36.42 57.60
N PRO A 139 14.11 37.34 57.17
CA PRO A 139 13.97 38.57 56.36
C PRO A 139 15.07 38.60 55.22
N PRO A 140 15.44 39.75 54.59
CA PRO A 140 16.10 39.75 53.27
C PRO A 140 17.51 40.38 53.21
N ALA A 141 18.06 40.49 51.99
CA ALA A 141 19.16 41.40 51.65
C ALA A 141 18.79 42.33 50.47
N LYS A 142 18.77 43.64 50.73
CA LYS A 142 19.05 44.70 49.74
C LYS A 142 20.58 44.95 49.78
N ALA A 143 21.25 45.68 48.89
CA ALA A 143 20.88 46.60 47.81
C ALA A 143 21.96 46.50 46.67
N ALA A 144 22.04 47.30 45.60
CA ALA A 144 21.39 48.56 45.26
C ALA A 144 21.32 48.76 43.72
N GLU A 145 20.51 49.73 43.26
CA GLU A 145 20.47 50.21 41.88
C GLU A 145 21.22 51.55 41.73
N VAL A 146 22.05 51.70 40.68
CA VAL A 146 22.26 52.92 39.87
C VAL A 146 22.80 52.46 38.50
N GLY A 147 22.35 52.90 37.32
CA GLY A 147 21.25 53.79 36.98
C GLY A 147 21.04 53.89 35.44
N PHE A 148 19.99 54.62 35.01
CA PHE A 148 19.65 54.95 33.61
C PHE A 148 20.72 55.83 32.92
N TRP A 149 20.79 56.00 31.58
CA TRP A 149 19.87 55.62 30.48
C TRP A 149 20.62 55.54 29.13
N HIS A 150 20.05 54.85 28.12
CA HIS A 150 19.75 55.49 26.83
C HIS A 150 18.71 54.69 26.00
N ARG A 151 17.75 55.44 25.44
CA ARG A 151 16.61 55.07 24.57
C ARG A 151 17.06 54.57 23.19
N SER A 152 16.25 53.95 22.31
CA SER A 152 14.95 53.21 22.41
C SER A 152 14.62 52.66 21.01
N PHE A 153 14.38 51.34 20.84
CA PHE A 153 13.70 50.77 19.65
C PHE A 153 13.21 49.32 19.86
N ALA A 154 13.87 48.56 20.76
CA ALA A 154 13.61 47.15 21.02
C ALA A 154 12.13 46.68 21.13
N PRO A 155 11.20 47.36 21.84
CA PRO A 155 9.84 46.82 22.01
C PRO A 155 9.04 46.77 20.71
N ILE A 156 9.29 47.67 19.75
CA ILE A 156 8.61 47.65 18.44
C ILE A 156 9.12 46.45 17.63
N VAL A 157 10.44 46.21 17.63
CA VAL A 157 11.05 45.05 16.96
C VAL A 157 10.53 43.75 17.56
N LEU A 158 10.42 43.65 18.89
CA LEU A 158 9.88 42.46 19.56
C LEU A 158 8.40 42.20 19.19
N VAL A 159 7.57 43.24 19.16
CA VAL A 159 6.16 43.12 18.74
C VAL A 159 6.03 42.73 17.26
N VAL A 160 6.86 43.27 16.37
CA VAL A 160 6.89 42.87 14.96
C VAL A 160 7.36 41.42 14.79
N ILE A 161 8.36 40.96 15.55
CA ILE A 161 8.81 39.56 15.54
C ILE A 161 7.72 38.63 16.08
N LEU A 162 7.01 39.01 17.16
CA LEU A 162 5.91 38.22 17.71
C LEU A 162 4.69 38.17 16.78
N LEU A 163 4.37 39.26 16.08
CA LEU A 163 3.33 39.29 15.05
C LEU A 163 3.73 38.48 13.82
N ALA A 164 4.95 38.62 13.33
CA ALA A 164 5.46 37.83 12.20
C ALA A 164 5.54 36.33 12.55
N GLY A 165 5.99 36.00 13.76
CA GLY A 165 6.00 34.64 14.29
C GLY A 165 4.61 34.06 14.47
N GLY A 166 3.65 34.84 15.00
CA GLY A 166 2.25 34.43 15.12
C GLY A 166 1.55 34.24 13.78
N VAL A 167 1.82 35.11 12.79
CA VAL A 167 1.33 34.96 11.41
C VAL A 167 1.97 33.74 10.74
N ALA A 168 3.28 33.53 10.90
CA ALA A 168 3.95 32.33 10.39
C ALA A 168 3.40 31.05 11.04
N LEU A 169 3.15 31.05 12.36
CA LEU A 169 2.53 29.93 13.07
C LEU A 169 1.11 29.66 12.53
N LEU A 170 0.29 30.69 12.33
CA LEU A 170 -1.06 30.57 11.77
C LEU A 170 -1.04 30.07 10.32
N LEU A 171 -0.08 30.49 9.50
CA LEU A 171 0.10 30.01 8.13
C LEU A 171 0.57 28.54 8.09
N VAL A 172 1.47 28.15 8.99
CA VAL A 172 1.92 26.76 9.14
C VAL A 172 0.79 25.87 9.67
N GLN A 173 0.02 26.33 10.66
CA GLN A 173 -1.15 25.59 11.19
C GLN A 173 -2.25 25.45 10.13
N ARG A 174 -2.52 26.48 9.33
CA ARG A 174 -3.42 26.39 8.17
C ARG A 174 -2.92 25.45 7.08
N ARG A 175 -1.60 25.34 6.86
CA ARG A 175 -0.99 24.33 5.98
C ARG A 175 -0.99 22.91 6.57
N SER A 176 -1.35 22.73 7.85
CA SER A 176 -1.25 21.45 8.57
C SER A 176 -2.61 20.89 9.03
N SER A 177 -3.72 21.50 8.63
CA SER A 177 -5.06 20.99 8.92
C SER A 177 -5.44 19.97 7.83
N PRO A 178 -5.78 18.70 8.16
CA PRO A 178 -6.16 17.73 7.15
C PRO A 178 -7.46 18.15 6.46
N VAL A 179 -7.53 17.99 5.14
CA VAL A 179 -8.69 18.42 4.32
C VAL A 179 -9.97 17.67 4.70
N THR A 180 -9.83 16.42 5.17
CA THR A 180 -10.91 15.63 5.75
C THR A 180 -10.41 14.82 6.93
N THR A 181 -11.32 14.42 7.80
CA THR A 181 -11.11 13.40 8.84
C THR A 181 -11.83 12.10 8.44
N PRO A 182 -11.28 10.91 8.72
CA PRO A 182 -11.97 9.64 8.42
C PRO A 182 -13.35 9.48 9.08
N SER A 183 -13.63 10.24 10.14
CA SER A 183 -14.96 10.36 10.77
C SER A 183 -16.04 10.99 9.88
N GLU A 184 -15.67 11.65 8.79
CA GLU A 184 -16.60 12.28 7.83
C GLU A 184 -16.87 11.38 6.61
N TYR A 185 -16.29 10.17 6.55
CA TYR A 185 -16.40 9.28 5.39
C TYR A 185 -17.70 8.49 5.45
N ARG A 186 -18.60 8.70 4.48
CA ARG A 186 -19.86 7.95 4.38
C ARG A 186 -19.64 6.66 3.59
N GLN A 187 -19.68 5.53 4.27
CA GLN A 187 -19.65 4.21 3.62
C GLN A 187 -20.87 4.03 2.68
N LEU A 188 -20.63 3.52 1.47
CA LEU A 188 -21.65 3.28 0.42
C LEU A 188 -21.87 1.79 0.12
N THR A 189 -20.89 0.95 0.40
CA THR A 189 -20.96 -0.51 0.23
C THR A 189 -20.51 -1.22 1.50
N ASN A 190 -21.03 -2.41 1.79
CA ASN A 190 -20.56 -3.23 2.91
C ASN A 190 -20.40 -4.71 2.51
N PHE A 191 -19.45 -4.97 1.62
CA PHE A 191 -19.07 -6.31 1.20
C PHE A 191 -18.03 -6.93 2.14
N THR A 192 -18.03 -8.26 2.23
CA THR A 192 -17.02 -9.09 2.90
C THR A 192 -15.74 -9.26 2.08
N ASP A 193 -15.87 -9.13 0.76
CA ASP A 193 -14.80 -9.07 -0.24
C ASP A 193 -14.50 -7.60 -0.60
N SER A 194 -14.24 -7.29 -1.88
CA SER A 194 -13.77 -5.96 -2.29
C SER A 194 -14.58 -5.35 -3.43
N ALA A 195 -15.07 -4.12 -3.22
CA ALA A 195 -15.47 -3.20 -4.26
C ALA A 195 -14.33 -2.21 -4.55
N VAL A 196 -14.00 -2.01 -5.83
CA VAL A 196 -12.80 -1.33 -6.33
C VAL A 196 -13.10 -0.61 -7.66
N ALA A 197 -12.23 0.33 -8.06
CA ALA A 197 -12.34 1.12 -9.29
C ALA A 197 -13.74 1.77 -9.49
N PRO A 198 -14.18 2.68 -8.59
CA PRO A 198 -15.46 3.37 -8.72
C PRO A 198 -15.48 4.38 -9.88
N SER A 199 -16.66 4.55 -10.49
CA SER A 199 -17.02 5.65 -11.39
C SER A 199 -18.48 6.06 -11.14
N LEU A 200 -18.81 7.34 -11.31
CA LEU A 200 -20.14 7.89 -11.03
C LEU A 200 -20.90 8.19 -12.33
N SER A 201 -22.23 8.08 -12.28
CA SER A 201 -23.09 8.51 -13.37
C SER A 201 -23.00 10.03 -13.58
N PRO A 202 -23.31 10.55 -14.79
CA PRO A 202 -23.28 11.99 -15.07
C PRO A 202 -24.16 12.85 -14.15
N ASP A 203 -25.20 12.26 -13.54
CA ASP A 203 -26.09 12.91 -12.56
C ASP A 203 -25.72 12.63 -11.08
N GLY A 204 -24.66 11.86 -10.83
CA GLY A 204 -24.17 11.51 -9.49
C GLY A 204 -25.04 10.54 -8.69
N ARG A 205 -26.10 9.96 -9.29
CA ARG A 205 -27.07 9.11 -8.57
C ARG A 205 -26.75 7.62 -8.59
N ILE A 206 -25.84 7.18 -9.43
CA ILE A 206 -25.46 5.77 -9.58
C ILE A 206 -23.93 5.68 -9.50
N VAL A 207 -23.42 4.70 -8.76
CA VAL A 207 -22.01 4.31 -8.83
C VAL A 207 -21.90 3.00 -9.61
N THR A 208 -20.94 2.92 -10.53
CA THR A 208 -20.44 1.67 -11.09
C THR A 208 -19.11 1.36 -10.43
N PHE A 209 -18.83 0.08 -10.21
CA PHE A 209 -17.57 -0.38 -9.66
C PHE A 209 -17.31 -1.82 -10.11
N LYS A 210 -16.10 -2.31 -9.89
CA LYS A 210 -15.79 -3.73 -10.03
C LYS A 210 -15.78 -4.36 -8.63
N ARG A 211 -16.37 -5.56 -8.50
CA ARG A 211 -16.30 -6.36 -7.27
C ARG A 211 -15.42 -7.58 -7.49
N GLY A 212 -14.34 -7.71 -6.71
CA GLY A 212 -13.31 -8.74 -6.84
C GLY A 212 -11.97 -8.33 -6.22
N GLU A 213 -10.98 -9.22 -6.28
CA GLU A 213 -9.73 -9.19 -5.49
C GLU A 213 -8.74 -8.06 -5.77
N ASP A 214 -8.89 -7.32 -6.89
CA ASP A 214 -8.00 -6.21 -7.24
C ASP A 214 -8.68 -5.27 -8.23
N ALA A 215 -8.29 -4.00 -8.27
CA ALA A 215 -8.82 -2.99 -9.19
C ALA A 215 -8.36 -3.20 -10.64
N PHE A 216 -7.10 -3.61 -10.83
CA PHE A 216 -6.49 -3.82 -12.14
C PHE A 216 -6.44 -5.31 -12.51
N PHE A 217 -6.62 -5.63 -13.80
CA PHE A 217 -6.31 -6.94 -14.41
C PHE A 217 -6.86 -8.23 -13.74
N SER A 218 -7.91 -8.14 -12.91
CA SER A 218 -8.49 -9.27 -12.18
C SER A 218 -9.86 -9.70 -12.71
N SER A 219 -10.30 -10.93 -12.41
CA SER A 219 -11.60 -11.53 -12.80
C SER A 219 -12.81 -10.99 -12.02
N GLY A 220 -12.68 -9.83 -11.38
CA GLY A 220 -13.80 -9.15 -10.73
C GLY A 220 -14.89 -8.75 -11.74
N GLN A 221 -16.14 -8.74 -11.28
CA GLN A 221 -17.31 -8.45 -12.13
C GLN A 221 -17.75 -6.99 -11.99
N ILE A 222 -18.33 -6.42 -13.04
CA ILE A 222 -18.86 -5.05 -13.00
C ILE A 222 -20.23 -5.05 -12.30
N TYR A 223 -20.44 -4.08 -11.41
CA TYR A 223 -21.69 -3.82 -10.70
C TYR A 223 -22.10 -2.36 -10.87
N VAL A 224 -23.40 -2.09 -10.70
CA VAL A 224 -23.95 -0.75 -10.47
C VAL A 224 -24.80 -0.73 -9.20
N GLN A 225 -24.87 0.43 -8.55
CA GLN A 225 -25.65 0.63 -7.33
C GLN A 225 -26.24 2.05 -7.31
N MET A 226 -27.53 2.17 -6.99
CA MET A 226 -28.18 3.46 -6.75
C MET A 226 -27.66 4.05 -5.42
N LEU A 227 -27.26 5.32 -5.44
CA LEU A 227 -26.79 6.02 -4.25
C LEU A 227 -27.95 6.65 -3.47
N PRO A 228 -27.89 6.67 -2.12
CA PRO A 228 -26.75 6.25 -1.30
C PRO A 228 -26.73 4.76 -0.91
N ASP A 229 -27.88 4.10 -0.95
CA ASP A 229 -28.18 2.89 -0.17
C ASP A 229 -28.97 1.81 -0.94
N GLY A 230 -29.05 1.91 -2.28
CA GLY A 230 -29.71 0.91 -3.10
C GLY A 230 -28.94 -0.42 -3.18
N GLU A 231 -29.63 -1.48 -3.58
CA GLU A 231 -29.03 -2.82 -3.73
C GLU A 231 -28.07 -2.91 -4.94
N PRO A 232 -26.88 -3.51 -4.80
CA PRO A 232 -25.92 -3.68 -5.90
C PRO A 232 -26.34 -4.72 -6.95
N VAL A 233 -26.41 -4.31 -8.22
CA VAL A 233 -26.77 -5.17 -9.36
C VAL A 233 -25.51 -5.55 -10.16
N ARG A 234 -25.28 -6.86 -10.35
CA ARG A 234 -24.20 -7.41 -11.20
C ARG A 234 -24.55 -7.25 -12.68
N LEU A 235 -23.62 -6.72 -13.48
CA LEU A 235 -23.78 -6.53 -14.94
C LEU A 235 -22.97 -7.51 -15.80
N THR A 236 -21.84 -8.05 -15.31
CA THR A 236 -21.04 -9.07 -16.03
C THR A 236 -20.98 -10.38 -15.26
N ASN A 237 -20.83 -11.53 -15.95
CA ASN A 237 -20.77 -12.84 -15.29
C ASN A 237 -19.96 -13.85 -16.12
N ASP A 238 -18.66 -13.58 -16.25
CA ASP A 238 -17.72 -14.33 -17.09
C ASP A 238 -16.31 -14.33 -16.47
N ALA A 239 -15.42 -15.21 -16.94
CA ALA A 239 -14.09 -15.41 -16.35
C ALA A 239 -13.02 -14.37 -16.79
N ASP A 240 -13.33 -13.48 -17.74
CA ASP A 240 -12.33 -12.56 -18.29
C ASP A 240 -11.89 -11.50 -17.27
N ARG A 241 -10.67 -10.99 -17.44
CA ARG A 241 -10.08 -9.98 -16.56
C ARG A 241 -10.59 -8.60 -16.94
N LYS A 242 -11.04 -7.81 -15.96
CA LYS A 242 -11.72 -6.52 -16.19
C LYS A 242 -11.10 -5.39 -15.39
N TYR A 243 -11.11 -4.17 -15.93
CA TYR A 243 -10.71 -2.93 -15.23
C TYR A 243 -11.28 -1.67 -15.90
N ALA A 244 -11.10 -0.52 -15.25
CA ALA A 244 -11.54 0.80 -15.72
C ALA A 244 -13.03 0.88 -16.18
N PRO A 245 -14.01 0.59 -15.31
CA PRO A 245 -15.42 0.83 -15.63
C PRO A 245 -15.75 2.32 -15.59
N VAL A 246 -16.40 2.84 -16.64
CA VAL A 246 -16.87 4.24 -16.74
C VAL A 246 -18.27 4.31 -17.33
N PHE A 247 -19.12 5.23 -16.86
CA PHE A 247 -20.39 5.50 -17.52
C PHE A 247 -20.20 6.16 -18.90
N SER A 248 -21.11 5.88 -19.83
CA SER A 248 -21.29 6.71 -21.03
C SER A 248 -21.90 8.08 -20.68
N PRO A 249 -21.73 9.13 -21.53
CA PRO A 249 -22.16 10.50 -21.20
C PRO A 249 -23.67 10.68 -21.00
N ASP A 250 -24.47 9.75 -21.53
CA ASP A 250 -25.92 9.66 -21.38
C ASP A 250 -26.36 8.80 -20.16
N GLY A 251 -25.41 8.20 -19.44
CA GLY A 251 -25.65 7.30 -18.32
C GLY A 251 -26.26 5.93 -18.69
N SER A 252 -26.42 5.59 -19.98
CA SER A 252 -27.15 4.38 -20.40
C SER A 252 -26.34 3.08 -20.32
N ARG A 253 -25.00 3.16 -20.42
CA ARG A 253 -24.08 2.02 -20.48
C ARG A 253 -22.86 2.24 -19.61
N ILE A 254 -22.26 1.14 -19.16
CA ILE A 254 -20.89 1.12 -18.62
C ILE A 254 -19.96 0.64 -19.72
N ALA A 255 -18.91 1.40 -20.02
CA ALA A 255 -17.76 0.93 -20.79
C ALA A 255 -16.68 0.39 -19.83
N TYR A 256 -15.99 -0.68 -20.19
CA TYR A 256 -14.92 -1.27 -19.38
C TYR A 256 -13.87 -1.98 -20.25
N SER A 257 -12.66 -2.11 -19.71
CA SER A 257 -11.58 -2.88 -20.37
C SER A 257 -11.73 -4.36 -20.04
N ASN A 258 -11.65 -5.25 -21.03
CA ASN A 258 -11.63 -6.71 -20.93
C ASN A 258 -10.29 -7.25 -21.48
N VAL A 259 -9.69 -8.22 -20.81
CA VAL A 259 -8.67 -9.12 -21.38
C VAL A 259 -9.18 -10.55 -21.28
N SER A 260 -9.34 -11.22 -22.42
CA SER A 260 -9.91 -12.56 -22.43
C SER A 260 -8.97 -13.60 -21.83
N VAL A 261 -9.54 -14.55 -21.10
CA VAL A 261 -8.80 -15.71 -20.56
C VAL A 261 -8.94 -16.94 -21.46
N THR A 262 -9.94 -16.95 -22.36
CA THR A 262 -10.27 -18.10 -23.22
C THR A 262 -9.89 -17.92 -24.68
N HIS A 263 -9.67 -16.68 -25.12
CA HIS A 263 -9.25 -16.34 -26.47
C HIS A 263 -7.90 -15.64 -26.48
N SER A 264 -7.08 -15.90 -27.50
CA SER A 264 -5.79 -15.24 -27.72
C SER A 264 -5.96 -13.81 -28.25
N SER A 265 -6.54 -12.91 -27.45
CA SER A 265 -6.48 -11.48 -27.75
C SER A 265 -5.03 -11.00 -27.59
N THR A 266 -4.56 -10.18 -28.52
CA THR A 266 -3.17 -9.67 -28.52
C THR A 266 -2.93 -8.54 -27.52
N GLY A 267 -3.97 -8.16 -26.77
CA GLY A 267 -4.03 -7.04 -25.85
C GLY A 267 -5.44 -6.93 -25.24
N PRO A 268 -5.74 -5.81 -24.53
CA PRO A 268 -7.06 -5.53 -24.00
C PRO A 268 -8.01 -4.92 -25.04
N ASP A 269 -9.29 -5.25 -24.91
CA ASP A 269 -10.39 -4.70 -25.71
C ASP A 269 -11.36 -3.93 -24.81
N THR A 270 -12.00 -2.86 -25.33
CA THR A 270 -13.03 -2.13 -24.58
C THR A 270 -14.42 -2.62 -24.97
N TRP A 271 -15.18 -3.04 -23.96
CA TRP A 271 -16.53 -3.56 -24.05
C TRP A 271 -17.53 -2.60 -23.40
N THR A 272 -18.81 -2.75 -23.70
CA THR A 272 -19.91 -2.01 -23.06
C THR A 272 -21.01 -2.94 -22.60
N VAL A 273 -21.70 -2.59 -21.51
CA VAL A 273 -22.89 -3.28 -21.00
C VAL A 273 -23.97 -2.26 -20.58
N PRO A 274 -25.27 -2.49 -20.82
CA PRO A 274 -26.32 -1.58 -20.38
C PRO A 274 -26.42 -1.51 -18.85
N VAL A 275 -26.70 -0.32 -18.30
CA VAL A 275 -26.85 -0.09 -16.84
C VAL A 275 -28.05 -0.86 -16.26
N LEU A 276 -29.07 -1.12 -17.07
CA LEU A 276 -30.24 -1.93 -16.68
C LEU A 276 -30.01 -3.45 -16.83
N GLY A 277 -28.77 -3.89 -17.11
CA GLY A 277 -28.43 -5.27 -17.46
C GLY A 277 -28.67 -5.59 -18.93
N GLY A 278 -28.02 -6.65 -19.40
CA GLY A 278 -28.06 -7.10 -20.80
C GLY A 278 -26.84 -7.95 -21.14
N GLN A 279 -26.68 -8.28 -22.43
CA GLN A 279 -25.45 -8.90 -22.91
C GLN A 279 -24.39 -7.80 -23.15
N PRO A 280 -23.13 -7.99 -22.69
CA PRO A 280 -22.04 -7.11 -23.06
C PRO A 280 -21.74 -7.16 -24.57
N THR A 281 -21.30 -6.04 -25.14
CA THR A 281 -20.93 -5.90 -26.55
C THR A 281 -19.58 -5.20 -26.69
N LEU A 282 -18.69 -5.77 -27.51
CA LEU A 282 -17.42 -5.15 -27.90
C LEU A 282 -17.68 -3.75 -28.48
N LEU A 283 -17.05 -2.73 -27.91
CA LEU A 283 -17.10 -1.35 -28.41
C LEU A 283 -15.91 -1.06 -29.33
N LEU A 284 -14.70 -1.41 -28.90
CA LEU A 284 -13.48 -1.10 -29.63
C LEU A 284 -12.36 -2.12 -29.31
N PRO A 285 -11.88 -2.90 -30.29
CA PRO A 285 -10.74 -3.79 -30.08
C PRO A 285 -9.41 -3.02 -30.03
N ASN A 286 -8.41 -3.57 -29.35
CA ASN A 286 -7.13 -2.94 -28.99
C ASN A 286 -7.35 -1.55 -28.35
N SER A 287 -7.99 -1.56 -27.19
CA SER A 287 -8.41 -0.36 -26.48
C SER A 287 -8.64 -0.66 -25.00
N SER A 288 -8.06 0.14 -24.10
CA SER A 288 -8.36 0.08 -22.67
C SER A 288 -8.33 1.46 -22.00
N GLY A 289 -8.71 1.54 -20.73
CA GLY A 289 -8.64 2.80 -19.96
C GLY A 289 -9.46 3.94 -20.57
N LEU A 290 -10.61 3.60 -21.18
CA LEU A 290 -11.41 4.54 -21.96
C LEU A 290 -11.98 5.68 -21.09
N THR A 291 -11.80 6.90 -21.57
CA THR A 291 -12.42 8.13 -21.06
C THR A 291 -13.23 8.79 -22.18
N TRP A 292 -14.48 9.15 -21.89
CA TRP A 292 -15.34 9.87 -22.84
C TRP A 292 -14.96 11.35 -22.91
N ILE A 293 -14.75 11.86 -24.13
CA ILE A 293 -14.49 13.28 -24.38
C ILE A 293 -15.79 13.97 -24.82
N THR A 294 -16.53 13.31 -25.71
CA THR A 294 -17.94 13.58 -26.07
C THR A 294 -18.62 12.23 -26.39
N ASP A 295 -19.93 12.26 -26.64
CA ASP A 295 -20.70 11.12 -27.14
C ASP A 295 -20.09 10.49 -28.41
N GLN A 296 -19.35 11.28 -29.20
CA GLN A 296 -18.75 10.85 -30.46
C GLN A 296 -17.24 10.57 -30.37
N ARG A 297 -16.51 11.26 -29.48
CA ARG A 297 -15.03 11.18 -29.37
C ARG A 297 -14.60 10.65 -28.00
N ILE A 298 -13.66 9.72 -28.03
CA ILE A 298 -13.12 8.99 -26.89
C ILE A 298 -11.60 9.18 -26.80
N LEU A 299 -11.07 8.94 -25.62
CA LEU A 299 -9.64 8.89 -25.28
C LEU A 299 -9.40 7.50 -24.67
N PHE A 300 -8.36 6.79 -25.09
CA PHE A 300 -8.08 5.43 -24.62
C PHE A 300 -6.62 5.05 -24.81
N SER A 301 -6.19 4.03 -24.08
CA SER A 301 -4.90 3.36 -24.24
C SER A 301 -4.95 2.36 -25.41
N GLU A 302 -4.01 2.45 -26.33
CA GLU A 302 -3.83 1.56 -27.48
C GLU A 302 -2.43 0.94 -27.46
N GLN A 303 -2.33 -0.37 -27.69
CA GLN A 303 -1.08 -1.09 -27.85
C GLN A 303 -0.60 -0.98 -29.30
N LYS A 304 0.69 -0.67 -29.52
CA LYS A 304 1.22 -0.34 -30.85
C LYS A 304 2.02 -1.49 -31.46
N ALA A 305 3.15 -1.85 -30.85
CA ALA A 305 3.98 -2.99 -31.19
C ALA A 305 4.74 -3.45 -29.93
N GLY A 306 4.96 -4.75 -29.76
CA GLY A 306 5.44 -5.30 -28.48
C GLY A 306 4.49 -4.95 -27.33
N SER A 307 5.05 -4.62 -26.16
CA SER A 307 4.26 -4.15 -25.00
C SER A 307 3.84 -2.68 -25.10
N ASN A 308 4.51 -1.86 -25.93
CA ASN A 308 4.35 -0.40 -25.92
C ASN A 308 2.88 0.03 -26.07
N MET A 309 2.37 0.73 -25.05
CA MET A 309 0.97 1.16 -24.97
C MET A 309 0.89 2.65 -24.63
N GLY A 310 0.11 3.40 -25.41
CA GLY A 310 0.01 4.86 -25.32
C GLY A 310 -1.42 5.37 -25.46
N ILE A 311 -1.61 6.61 -25.06
CA ILE A 311 -2.89 7.30 -25.05
C ILE A 311 -3.17 7.91 -26.42
N VAL A 312 -4.34 7.59 -26.99
CA VAL A 312 -4.80 8.05 -28.30
C VAL A 312 -6.25 8.55 -28.21
N THR A 313 -6.64 9.47 -29.10
CA THR A 313 -8.06 9.89 -29.23
C THR A 313 -8.56 9.66 -30.64
N ALA A 314 -9.79 9.15 -30.73
CA ALA A 314 -10.50 8.85 -31.97
C ALA A 314 -12.01 8.95 -31.74
N THR A 315 -12.82 8.77 -32.79
CA THR A 315 -14.24 8.46 -32.64
C THR A 315 -14.46 7.02 -32.16
N GLN A 316 -15.68 6.66 -31.76
CA GLN A 316 -16.05 5.27 -31.46
C GLN A 316 -15.77 4.32 -32.66
N SER A 317 -15.88 4.81 -33.91
CA SER A 317 -15.55 4.04 -35.13
C SER A 317 -14.06 4.13 -35.52
N ARG A 318 -13.18 4.56 -34.60
CA ARG A 318 -11.73 4.74 -34.78
C ARG A 318 -11.32 5.76 -35.88
N ALA A 319 -12.28 6.50 -36.45
CA ALA A 319 -11.99 7.64 -37.33
C ALA A 319 -11.39 8.82 -36.54
N ASP A 320 -10.65 9.71 -37.22
CA ASP A 320 -9.89 10.81 -36.63
C ASP A 320 -8.94 10.38 -35.49
N ARG A 321 -8.33 9.19 -35.59
CA ARG A 321 -7.30 8.73 -34.66
C ARG A 321 -6.10 9.67 -34.71
N ARG A 322 -5.73 10.23 -33.55
CA ARG A 322 -4.42 10.84 -33.32
C ARG A 322 -3.83 10.38 -32.00
N GLU A 323 -2.50 10.37 -31.95
CA GLU A 323 -1.75 10.06 -30.74
C GLU A 323 -1.79 11.29 -29.81
N VAL A 324 -1.84 11.06 -28.50
CA VAL A 324 -1.85 12.10 -27.45
C VAL A 324 -0.61 11.97 -26.58
N TYR A 325 -0.25 10.74 -26.19
CA TYR A 325 0.97 10.47 -25.44
C TYR A 325 1.41 9.02 -25.64
N PHE A 326 2.71 8.78 -25.78
CA PHE A 326 3.32 7.46 -25.67
C PHE A 326 4.51 7.54 -24.70
N PRO A 327 4.69 6.55 -23.80
CA PRO A 327 5.92 6.39 -23.04
C PRO A 327 7.14 6.28 -23.96
N ALA A 328 8.28 6.80 -23.51
CA ALA A 328 9.52 6.84 -24.30
C ALA A 328 10.27 5.49 -24.37
N ASP A 329 10.00 4.57 -23.43
CA ASP A 329 10.51 3.19 -23.47
C ASP A 329 9.53 2.27 -24.19
N GLU A 330 10.03 1.43 -25.10
CA GLU A 330 9.25 0.53 -25.95
C GLU A 330 8.57 -0.64 -25.19
N ARG A 331 8.78 -0.74 -23.86
CA ARG A 331 8.08 -1.68 -22.96
C ARG A 331 7.14 -0.99 -21.96
N ALA A 332 7.24 0.32 -21.78
CA ALA A 332 6.38 1.07 -20.86
C ALA A 332 4.95 1.22 -21.39
N MET A 333 3.98 1.33 -20.46
CA MET A 333 2.54 1.18 -20.77
C MET A 333 1.67 2.23 -20.06
N ALA A 334 1.12 3.20 -20.81
CA ALA A 334 0.14 4.15 -20.28
C ALA A 334 -1.26 3.50 -20.24
N HIS A 335 -1.74 3.15 -19.05
CA HIS A 335 -2.96 2.33 -18.85
C HIS A 335 -4.23 3.09 -18.50
N TYR A 336 -4.12 4.32 -17.97
CA TYR A 336 -5.27 5.17 -17.68
C TYR A 336 -5.02 6.61 -18.15
N SER A 337 -6.09 7.27 -18.58
CA SER A 337 -6.05 8.67 -19.03
C SER A 337 -7.31 9.43 -18.65
N TYR A 338 -7.14 10.63 -18.10
CA TYR A 338 -8.23 11.47 -17.58
C TYR A 338 -8.10 12.89 -18.15
N ALA A 339 -8.97 13.25 -19.09
CA ALA A 339 -8.94 14.56 -19.74
C ALA A 339 -9.48 15.66 -18.81
N SER A 340 -8.90 16.86 -18.90
CA SER A 340 -9.41 18.04 -18.21
C SER A 340 -10.80 18.44 -18.76
N PRO A 341 -11.68 19.08 -17.96
CA PRO A 341 -13.00 19.52 -18.43
C PRO A 341 -12.94 20.48 -19.63
N ASP A 342 -11.86 21.27 -19.75
CA ASP A 342 -11.61 22.16 -20.89
C ASP A 342 -10.96 21.48 -22.10
N ARG A 343 -10.64 20.18 -21.98
CA ARG A 343 -10.04 19.31 -23.00
C ARG A 343 -8.68 19.80 -23.53
N LYS A 344 -7.89 20.51 -22.73
CA LYS A 344 -6.52 20.94 -23.10
C LYS A 344 -5.41 20.11 -22.47
N SER A 345 -5.70 19.35 -21.42
CA SER A 345 -4.71 18.53 -20.71
C SER A 345 -5.25 17.13 -20.41
N VAL A 346 -4.36 16.18 -20.16
CA VAL A 346 -4.68 14.82 -19.73
C VAL A 346 -3.77 14.43 -18.57
N LEU A 347 -4.36 13.86 -17.51
CA LEU A 347 -3.62 13.12 -16.48
C LEU A 347 -3.44 11.67 -16.96
N VAL A 348 -2.21 11.16 -16.92
CA VAL A 348 -1.82 9.84 -17.39
C VAL A 348 -1.23 9.05 -16.23
N VAL A 349 -1.58 7.76 -16.17
CA VAL A 349 -1.04 6.76 -15.25
C VAL A 349 -0.35 5.69 -16.07
N GLU A 350 0.93 5.43 -15.80
CA GLU A 350 1.79 4.61 -16.63
C GLU A 350 2.60 3.60 -15.82
N MET A 351 2.84 2.44 -16.43
CA MET A 351 3.83 1.47 -15.98
C MET A 351 5.19 1.76 -16.60
N ASP A 352 6.24 1.38 -15.89
CA ASP A 352 7.62 1.36 -16.38
C ASP A 352 7.90 0.18 -17.33
N GLN A 353 9.14 0.06 -17.78
CA GLN A 353 9.65 -1.06 -18.59
C GLN A 353 9.65 -2.43 -17.87
N SER A 354 9.43 -2.45 -16.56
CA SER A 354 9.22 -3.66 -15.75
C SER A 354 7.74 -4.10 -15.71
N HIS A 355 6.85 -3.35 -16.37
CA HIS A 355 5.39 -3.47 -16.31
C HIS A 355 4.84 -3.27 -14.88
N VAL A 356 5.40 -2.32 -14.12
CA VAL A 356 4.98 -1.98 -12.75
C VAL A 356 4.59 -0.50 -12.64
N PHE A 357 3.55 -0.19 -11.88
CA PHE A 357 3.15 1.19 -11.58
C PHE A 357 4.14 1.82 -10.57
N HIS A 358 5.31 2.24 -11.06
CA HIS A 358 6.31 2.99 -10.28
C HIS A 358 6.47 4.44 -10.72
N GLN A 359 5.89 4.85 -11.85
CA GLN A 359 5.99 6.20 -12.37
C GLN A 359 5.02 7.17 -11.64
N PRO A 360 5.42 8.45 -11.46
CA PRO A 360 4.56 9.45 -10.85
C PRO A 360 3.49 9.95 -11.82
N CYS A 361 2.46 10.61 -11.30
CA CYS A 361 1.33 11.06 -12.13
C CYS A 361 1.81 12.08 -13.16
N ARG A 362 1.46 11.87 -14.44
CA ARG A 362 1.93 12.68 -15.56
C ARG A 362 0.82 13.56 -16.11
N LEU A 363 1.10 14.85 -16.29
CA LEU A 363 0.21 15.81 -16.95
C LEU A 363 0.76 16.11 -18.35
N VAL A 364 0.02 15.72 -19.39
CA VAL A 364 0.37 15.95 -20.81
C VAL A 364 -0.60 16.92 -21.48
N PRO A 365 -0.18 17.71 -22.49
CA PRO A 365 -1.09 18.44 -23.36
C PRO A 365 -1.99 17.49 -24.16
N PHE A 366 -3.29 17.79 -24.27
CA PHE A 366 -4.22 16.94 -25.02
C PHE A 366 -3.91 16.92 -26.53
N ASP A 367 -3.25 17.95 -27.07
CA ASP A 367 -2.85 18.01 -28.48
C ASP A 367 -1.67 17.10 -28.84
N GLY A 368 -0.94 16.56 -27.85
CA GLY A 368 0.24 15.73 -28.05
C GLY A 368 1.54 16.52 -28.29
N SER A 369 1.55 17.83 -28.04
CA SER A 369 2.71 18.71 -28.26
C SER A 369 3.91 18.47 -27.31
N SER A 370 3.77 17.63 -26.28
CA SER A 370 4.82 17.36 -25.30
C SER A 370 4.62 16.04 -24.56
N ALA A 371 5.72 15.42 -24.13
CA ALA A 371 5.74 14.29 -23.18
C ALA A 371 5.28 14.67 -21.75
N GLY A 372 4.89 15.93 -21.53
CA GLY A 372 4.30 16.42 -20.29
C GLY A 372 5.30 16.56 -19.14
N ARG A 373 4.76 16.63 -17.92
CA ARG A 373 5.53 16.77 -16.68
C ARG A 373 4.86 16.03 -15.52
N GLN A 374 5.60 15.82 -14.44
CA GLN A 374 5.04 15.31 -13.19
C GLN A 374 4.00 16.28 -12.57
N VAL A 375 3.03 15.68 -11.89
CA VAL A 375 2.07 16.27 -10.95
C VAL A 375 1.96 15.35 -9.72
N GLY A 376 1.45 15.89 -8.62
CA GLY A 376 1.39 15.20 -7.32
C GLY A 376 2.74 15.16 -6.57
N PRO A 377 2.77 14.51 -5.40
CA PRO A 377 4.01 14.21 -4.68
C PRO A 377 4.91 13.21 -5.44
N PRO A 378 6.16 13.03 -5.03
CA PRO A 378 6.98 11.90 -5.47
C PRO A 378 6.42 10.58 -4.92
N GLY A 379 5.95 9.71 -5.82
CA GLY A 379 5.38 8.40 -5.50
C GLY A 379 4.76 7.76 -6.74
N ALA A 380 4.34 6.50 -6.62
CA ALA A 380 3.73 5.74 -7.70
C ALA A 380 2.28 6.17 -7.94
N CYS A 381 1.92 6.54 -9.16
CA CYS A 381 0.55 6.92 -9.51
C CYS A 381 -0.33 5.67 -9.65
N THR A 382 -1.49 5.66 -8.99
CA THR A 382 -2.47 4.54 -9.08
C THR A 382 -3.73 4.93 -9.82
N SER A 383 -4.17 6.19 -9.67
CA SER A 383 -5.42 6.72 -10.23
C SER A 383 -5.40 8.24 -10.25
N ALA A 384 -6.29 8.87 -11.03
CA ALA A 384 -6.42 10.32 -11.06
C ALA A 384 -7.85 10.75 -11.43
N ALA A 385 -8.21 11.99 -11.13
CA ALA A 385 -9.46 12.63 -11.53
C ALA A 385 -9.32 14.16 -11.57
N TRP A 386 -10.33 14.84 -12.10
CA TRP A 386 -10.44 16.30 -12.12
C TRP A 386 -11.64 16.77 -11.31
N SER A 387 -11.59 17.97 -10.73
CA SER A 387 -12.82 18.66 -10.31
C SER A 387 -13.67 19.02 -11.54
N PRO A 388 -15.01 19.07 -11.43
CA PRO A 388 -15.88 19.47 -12.55
C PRO A 388 -15.57 20.86 -13.11
N ASP A 389 -15.01 21.76 -12.29
CA ASP A 389 -14.60 23.11 -12.67
C ASP A 389 -13.16 23.22 -13.22
N GLY A 390 -12.43 22.11 -13.28
CA GLY A 390 -11.05 22.03 -13.76
C GLY A 390 -9.97 22.68 -12.89
N LYS A 391 -10.31 23.23 -11.71
CA LYS A 391 -9.34 23.89 -10.82
C LYS A 391 -8.45 22.93 -10.04
N TRP A 392 -8.89 21.69 -9.82
CA TRP A 392 -8.18 20.69 -9.01
C TRP A 392 -7.93 19.41 -9.80
N MET A 393 -6.72 18.88 -9.65
CA MET A 393 -6.35 17.52 -9.99
C MET A 393 -6.39 16.69 -8.70
N TYR A 394 -7.10 15.57 -8.70
CA TYR A 394 -7.09 14.59 -7.62
C TYR A 394 -6.25 13.40 -8.06
N LEU A 395 -5.37 12.91 -7.20
CA LEU A 395 -4.32 11.96 -7.55
C LEU A 395 -4.24 10.88 -6.47
N GLY A 396 -4.44 9.62 -6.86
CA GLY A 396 -4.13 8.48 -6.01
C GLY A 396 -2.65 8.19 -6.15
N VAL A 397 -1.88 8.43 -5.08
CA VAL A 397 -0.43 8.29 -5.10
C VAL A 397 0.02 7.44 -3.94
N MET A 398 0.82 6.44 -4.28
CA MET A 398 1.39 5.48 -3.37
C MET A 398 2.80 5.90 -2.99
N ILE A 399 3.05 6.03 -1.69
CA ILE A 399 4.34 6.44 -1.13
C ILE A 399 4.77 5.38 -0.13
N GLY A 400 5.89 4.70 -0.43
CA GLY A 400 6.36 3.55 0.33
C GLY A 400 5.43 2.34 0.18
N HIS A 401 4.53 2.16 1.16
CA HIS A 401 3.66 0.98 1.29
C HIS A 401 2.18 1.34 1.48
N ARG A 402 1.81 2.61 1.19
CA ARG A 402 0.46 3.11 1.39
C ARG A 402 -0.01 3.90 0.18
N SER A 403 -1.23 3.62 -0.29
CA SER A 403 -1.90 4.40 -1.34
C SER A 403 -2.84 5.41 -0.68
N HIS A 404 -2.60 6.70 -0.88
CA HIS A 404 -3.43 7.78 -0.34
C HIS A 404 -3.83 8.75 -1.45
N LEU A 405 -4.93 9.48 -1.23
CA LEU A 405 -5.40 10.50 -2.15
C LEU A 405 -4.78 11.85 -1.83
N TRP A 406 -4.48 12.60 -2.89
CA TRP A 406 -3.94 13.95 -2.87
C TRP A 406 -4.78 14.85 -3.77
N ARG A 407 -4.81 16.15 -3.48
CA ARG A 407 -5.28 17.17 -4.44
C ARG A 407 -4.16 18.15 -4.77
N GLN A 408 -4.16 18.69 -5.99
CA GLN A 408 -3.22 19.71 -6.44
C GLN A 408 -3.96 20.74 -7.30
N MET A 409 -3.77 22.03 -7.02
CA MET A 409 -4.41 23.09 -7.79
C MET A 409 -3.78 23.19 -9.20
N PHE A 410 -4.62 23.14 -10.24
CA PHE A 410 -4.17 23.23 -11.63
C PHE A 410 -3.78 24.67 -12.00
N PRO A 411 -2.68 24.89 -12.76
CA PRO A 411 -1.75 23.87 -13.24
C PRO A 411 -0.64 23.52 -12.25
N ASN A 412 -0.16 24.49 -11.45
CA ASN A 412 1.16 24.45 -10.80
C ASN A 412 1.11 24.65 -9.27
N GLY A 413 0.00 24.34 -8.60
CA GLY A 413 -0.09 24.42 -7.13
C GLY A 413 0.82 23.41 -6.42
N GLU A 414 1.01 23.58 -5.12
CA GLU A 414 1.56 22.52 -4.26
C GLU A 414 0.52 21.37 -4.16
N ALA A 415 0.99 20.14 -3.94
CA ALA A 415 0.11 18.99 -3.71
C ALA A 415 -0.11 18.78 -2.21
N GLU A 416 -1.36 18.58 -1.80
CA GLU A 416 -1.76 18.35 -0.40
C GLU A 416 -2.47 16.98 -0.28
N GLN A 417 -2.17 16.25 0.79
CA GLN A 417 -2.79 14.95 1.07
C GLN A 417 -4.19 15.15 1.66
N ILE A 418 -5.17 14.36 1.21
CA ILE A 418 -6.57 14.50 1.64
C ILE A 418 -7.11 13.30 2.42
N THR A 419 -6.50 12.12 2.29
CA THR A 419 -6.82 10.91 3.08
C THR A 419 -5.63 10.46 3.92
N PHE A 420 -5.89 9.97 5.14
CA PHE A 420 -4.87 9.62 6.12
C PHE A 420 -5.35 8.46 6.99
N GLY A 421 -4.47 7.50 7.29
CA GLY A 421 -4.76 6.47 8.29
C GLY A 421 -4.04 5.14 8.04
N PRO A 422 -4.51 4.06 8.69
CA PRO A 422 -3.99 2.71 8.47
C PRO A 422 -4.59 2.03 7.21
N SER A 423 -5.57 2.66 6.55
CA SER A 423 -6.17 2.21 5.29
C SER A 423 -5.28 2.51 4.07
N ASP A 424 -5.67 1.90 2.95
CA ASP A 424 -5.22 2.23 1.60
C ASP A 424 -6.43 2.64 0.74
N GLU A 425 -6.29 3.71 -0.03
CA GLU A 425 -7.30 4.20 -0.96
C GLU A 425 -6.97 3.81 -2.41
N GLU A 426 -8.00 3.41 -3.17
CA GLU A 426 -7.89 3.00 -4.57
C GLU A 426 -9.04 3.59 -5.40
N GLY A 427 -8.70 4.15 -6.56
CA GLY A 427 -9.65 4.73 -7.51
C GLY A 427 -10.25 6.06 -7.03
N ILE A 428 -10.66 6.91 -7.97
CA ILE A 428 -11.26 8.21 -7.66
C ILE A 428 -12.41 8.51 -8.65
N ALA A 429 -13.60 8.71 -8.10
CA ALA A 429 -14.74 9.26 -8.84
C ALA A 429 -15.21 10.55 -8.15
N VAL A 430 -14.80 11.71 -8.67
CA VAL A 430 -15.27 13.01 -8.15
C VAL A 430 -16.75 13.19 -8.51
N ALA A 431 -17.56 13.64 -7.57
CA ALA A 431 -18.98 13.87 -7.78
C ALA A 431 -19.22 15.03 -8.78
N PRO A 432 -20.27 14.99 -9.62
CA PRO A 432 -20.55 16.04 -10.60
C PRO A 432 -20.80 17.44 -10.00
N ASP A 433 -21.10 17.53 -8.69
CA ASP A 433 -21.25 18.80 -7.97
C ASP A 433 -19.91 19.37 -7.44
N GLY A 434 -18.84 18.57 -7.43
CA GLY A 434 -17.52 18.93 -6.93
C GLY A 434 -17.37 18.96 -5.39
N HIS A 435 -18.43 18.67 -4.63
CA HIS A 435 -18.39 18.74 -3.15
C HIS A 435 -17.95 17.44 -2.47
N SER A 436 -17.74 16.37 -3.24
CA SER A 436 -17.27 15.08 -2.72
C SER A 436 -16.60 14.24 -3.79
N LEU A 437 -15.91 13.17 -3.38
CA LEU A 437 -15.47 12.08 -4.24
C LEU A 437 -15.84 10.72 -3.65
N VAL A 438 -15.86 9.69 -4.47
CA VAL A 438 -15.97 8.28 -4.05
C VAL A 438 -14.66 7.56 -4.36
N THR A 439 -14.17 6.79 -3.39
CA THR A 439 -12.95 5.98 -3.48
C THR A 439 -13.15 4.64 -2.78
N SER A 440 -12.34 3.64 -3.12
CA SER A 440 -12.33 2.34 -2.43
C SER A 440 -11.33 2.38 -1.27
N VAL A 441 -11.85 2.31 -0.03
CA VAL A 441 -11.06 2.33 1.20
C VAL A 441 -11.03 0.92 1.78
N GLY A 442 -9.88 0.46 2.24
CA GLY A 442 -9.80 -0.81 2.95
C GLY A 442 -8.41 -1.15 3.45
N THR A 443 -8.24 -2.41 3.90
CA THR A 443 -6.95 -2.99 4.23
C THR A 443 -6.83 -4.35 3.58
N ARG A 444 -5.68 -4.64 2.96
CA ARG A 444 -5.27 -6.02 2.68
C ARG A 444 -4.71 -6.63 3.96
N ARG A 445 -4.65 -7.96 4.04
CA ARG A 445 -3.72 -8.74 4.88
C ARG A 445 -3.31 -9.96 4.08
N SER A 446 -2.13 -10.52 4.34
CA SER A 446 -1.74 -11.81 3.78
C SER A 446 -1.18 -12.71 4.87
N SER A 447 -1.65 -13.94 4.90
CA SER A 447 -1.24 -14.95 5.87
C SER A 447 -0.80 -16.22 5.15
N VAL A 448 0.29 -16.82 5.60
CA VAL A 448 0.68 -18.17 5.16
C VAL A 448 -0.17 -19.17 5.94
N TRP A 449 -0.78 -20.10 5.21
CA TRP A 449 -1.51 -21.24 5.73
C TRP A 449 -0.81 -22.52 5.28
N ILE A 450 -0.91 -23.57 6.09
CA ILE A 450 -0.47 -24.92 5.74
C ILE A 450 -1.69 -25.83 5.59
N HIS A 451 -1.72 -26.58 4.48
CA HIS A 451 -2.60 -27.73 4.30
C HIS A 451 -1.86 -29.01 4.73
N SER A 452 -2.60 -29.93 5.36
CA SER A 452 -2.09 -31.22 5.80
C SER A 452 -3.22 -32.26 5.83
N PRO A 453 -2.92 -33.56 5.95
CA PRO A 453 -3.93 -34.59 6.20
C PRO A 453 -4.78 -34.37 7.47
N SER A 454 -4.33 -33.52 8.41
CA SER A 454 -5.08 -33.14 9.61
C SER A 454 -6.03 -31.94 9.41
N GLY A 455 -6.02 -31.33 8.23
CA GLY A 455 -6.73 -30.10 7.90
C GLY A 455 -5.79 -28.90 7.67
N GLU A 456 -6.39 -27.72 7.56
CA GLU A 456 -5.71 -26.46 7.26
C GLU A 456 -5.58 -25.57 8.51
N ARG A 457 -4.44 -24.89 8.64
CA ARG A 457 -4.23 -23.89 9.71
C ARG A 457 -3.35 -22.73 9.24
N ALA A 458 -3.60 -21.54 9.78
CA ALA A 458 -2.65 -20.43 9.66
C ALA A 458 -1.32 -20.79 10.35
N ILE A 459 -0.21 -20.34 9.77
CA ILE A 459 1.11 -20.35 10.41
C ILE A 459 1.65 -18.93 10.66
N SER A 460 0.96 -17.89 10.16
CA SER A 460 1.19 -16.49 10.48
C SER A 460 -0.16 -15.79 10.76
N SER A 461 -0.28 -15.05 11.87
CA SER A 461 -1.56 -14.51 12.36
C SER A 461 -1.83 -13.03 12.05
N GLU A 462 -0.80 -12.25 11.69
CA GLU A 462 -0.87 -10.78 11.58
C GLU A 462 -0.06 -10.26 10.39
N GLY A 463 -0.27 -8.98 10.04
CA GLY A 463 0.52 -8.26 9.03
C GLY A 463 0.40 -8.87 7.63
N TYR A 464 1.55 -9.01 6.98
CA TYR A 464 1.66 -9.41 5.58
C TYR A 464 2.78 -10.43 5.42
N ALA A 465 2.42 -11.70 5.40
CA ALA A 465 3.30 -12.80 5.09
C ALA A 465 3.23 -13.13 3.59
N VAL A 466 4.39 -13.29 2.93
CA VAL A 466 4.52 -13.59 1.49
C VAL A 466 5.72 -14.49 1.20
N ALA A 467 5.82 -15.00 -0.03
CA ALA A 467 6.91 -15.85 -0.54
C ALA A 467 7.31 -17.00 0.43
N PRO A 468 6.37 -17.89 0.83
CA PRO A 468 6.69 -18.98 1.73
C PRO A 468 7.48 -20.09 1.01
N HIS A 469 8.43 -20.72 1.70
CA HIS A 469 9.27 -21.81 1.20
C HIS A 469 9.52 -22.84 2.32
N PHE A 470 9.43 -24.14 2.02
CA PHE A 470 9.74 -25.19 2.99
C PHE A 470 11.26 -25.39 3.16
N SER A 471 11.67 -25.87 4.33
CA SER A 471 12.95 -26.54 4.53
C SER A 471 13.09 -27.81 3.67
N ARG A 472 14.30 -28.36 3.60
CA ARG A 472 14.53 -29.62 2.86
C ARG A 472 13.98 -30.84 3.59
N ASP A 473 13.96 -30.79 4.93
CA ASP A 473 13.35 -31.84 5.77
C ASP A 473 11.82 -31.68 5.94
N GLY A 474 11.26 -30.55 5.52
CA GLY A 474 9.85 -30.19 5.68
C GLY A 474 9.44 -29.68 7.07
N ARG A 475 10.37 -29.57 8.03
CA ARG A 475 10.11 -29.09 9.39
C ARG A 475 9.85 -27.58 9.49
N HIS A 476 10.62 -26.76 8.78
CA HIS A 476 10.49 -25.30 8.82
C HIS A 476 9.73 -24.79 7.60
N VAL A 477 8.95 -23.74 7.79
CA VAL A 477 8.49 -22.88 6.69
C VAL A 477 9.11 -21.51 6.87
N PHE A 478 9.92 -21.12 5.91
CA PHE A 478 10.46 -19.77 5.78
C PHE A 478 9.45 -18.89 5.04
N TYR A 479 9.40 -17.60 5.34
CA TYR A 479 8.57 -16.61 4.63
C TYR A 479 9.03 -15.18 4.92
N LEU A 480 8.70 -14.24 4.03
CA LEU A 480 8.91 -12.81 4.29
C LEU A 480 7.69 -12.23 5.03
N PHE A 481 7.94 -11.41 6.05
CA PHE A 481 6.92 -10.76 6.86
C PHE A 481 7.10 -9.23 6.86
N ALA A 482 6.03 -8.49 6.58
CA ALA A 482 5.98 -7.04 6.76
C ALA A 482 4.78 -6.62 7.63
N LYS A 483 4.90 -5.48 8.34
CA LYS A 483 3.79 -4.89 9.11
C LYS A 483 2.87 -4.02 8.25
N GLU A 484 3.40 -3.46 7.16
CA GLU A 484 2.70 -2.68 6.13
C GLU A 484 3.14 -3.23 4.76
N LEU A 485 2.33 -3.12 3.69
CA LEU A 485 2.48 -3.99 2.51
C LEU A 485 2.85 -3.26 1.21
N ALA A 486 3.76 -3.86 0.45
CA ALA A 486 4.25 -3.31 -0.81
C ALA A 486 3.40 -3.74 -2.02
N LEU A 487 2.15 -3.26 -2.14
CA LEU A 487 1.38 -3.39 -3.38
C LEU A 487 1.84 -2.38 -4.44
N SER A 488 2.69 -2.77 -5.38
CA SER A 488 2.87 -2.01 -6.64
C SER A 488 2.80 -2.85 -7.92
N ALA A 489 2.97 -4.18 -7.82
CA ALA A 489 2.99 -5.07 -8.97
C ALA A 489 1.66 -5.85 -9.12
N PRO A 490 1.00 -5.82 -10.30
CA PRO A 490 -0.13 -6.72 -10.63
C PRO A 490 0.20 -8.21 -10.58
N LEU A 491 1.49 -8.55 -10.57
CA LEU A 491 2.03 -9.90 -10.46
C LEU A 491 2.59 -10.22 -9.05
N GLY A 492 2.42 -9.32 -8.08
CA GLY A 492 2.65 -9.57 -6.66
C GLY A 492 4.10 -9.76 -6.18
N TRP A 493 5.09 -9.93 -7.07
CA TRP A 493 6.44 -10.39 -6.71
C TRP A 493 7.54 -9.32 -6.73
N ILE A 494 7.29 -8.11 -7.26
CA ILE A 494 8.36 -7.26 -7.82
C ILE A 494 8.61 -5.94 -7.06
N ASN A 495 8.21 -5.78 -5.79
CA ASN A 495 8.78 -4.72 -4.93
C ASN A 495 8.57 -4.91 -3.41
N TRP A 496 8.65 -6.14 -2.91
CA TRP A 496 8.57 -6.41 -1.47
C TRP A 496 9.87 -6.08 -0.73
N SER A 497 9.75 -5.76 0.56
CA SER A 497 10.84 -5.87 1.52
C SER A 497 10.28 -6.16 2.91
N GLY A 498 11.00 -6.92 3.74
CA GLY A 498 10.50 -7.35 5.04
C GLY A 498 11.47 -8.16 5.88
N ASP A 499 10.96 -8.62 7.01
CA ASP A 499 11.61 -9.49 7.99
C ASP A 499 11.52 -10.95 7.51
N LEU A 500 12.66 -11.57 7.15
CA LEU A 500 12.71 -12.99 6.81
C LEU A 500 12.50 -13.82 8.09
N ARG A 501 11.48 -14.67 8.11
CA ARG A 501 11.09 -15.51 9.24
C ARG A 501 11.24 -17.00 8.95
N SER A 502 11.39 -17.76 10.02
CA SER A 502 11.28 -19.22 10.04
C SER A 502 10.20 -19.62 11.06
N MET A 503 9.41 -20.62 10.72
CA MET A 503 8.37 -21.21 11.56
C MET A 503 8.61 -22.72 11.66
N ASP A 504 8.94 -23.21 12.85
CA ASP A 504 9.06 -24.64 13.15
C ASP A 504 7.66 -25.26 13.29
N LEU A 505 7.29 -26.12 12.34
CA LEU A 505 5.97 -26.74 12.28
C LEU A 505 5.71 -27.73 13.43
N ILE A 506 6.75 -28.22 14.10
CA ILE A 506 6.66 -29.16 15.23
C ILE A 506 6.47 -28.39 16.54
N SER A 507 7.29 -27.38 16.81
CA SER A 507 7.23 -26.62 18.06
C SER A 507 6.25 -25.44 18.03
N GLY A 508 5.84 -24.99 16.84
CA GLY A 508 4.96 -23.83 16.65
C GLY A 508 5.65 -22.48 16.89
N ASN A 509 6.97 -22.47 17.06
CA ASN A 509 7.75 -21.26 17.29
C ASN A 509 8.08 -20.55 15.97
N THR A 510 7.90 -19.24 15.94
CA THR A 510 8.36 -18.36 14.85
C THR A 510 9.53 -17.49 15.32
N GLU A 511 10.58 -17.37 14.52
CA GLU A 511 11.65 -16.39 14.75
C GLU A 511 11.97 -15.56 13.49
N SER A 512 12.58 -14.39 13.71
CA SER A 512 13.25 -13.62 12.65
C SER A 512 14.62 -14.25 12.38
N VAL A 513 14.90 -14.57 11.13
CA VAL A 513 16.11 -15.27 10.66
C VAL A 513 17.27 -14.30 10.47
N LEU A 514 16.99 -13.12 9.90
CA LEU A 514 17.95 -12.05 9.62
C LEU A 514 17.48 -10.71 10.21
N PRO A 515 17.48 -10.54 11.55
CA PRO A 515 16.88 -9.38 12.20
C PRO A 515 17.46 -8.04 11.72
N GLY A 516 16.61 -7.17 11.17
CA GLY A 516 16.97 -5.83 10.71
C GLY A 516 17.43 -5.73 9.25
N MET A 517 17.58 -6.84 8.53
CA MET A 517 17.81 -6.82 7.08
C MET A 517 16.46 -6.62 6.34
N PRO A 518 16.33 -5.64 5.43
CA PRO A 518 15.12 -5.45 4.63
C PRO A 518 15.14 -6.41 3.42
N VAL A 519 14.77 -7.67 3.66
CA VAL A 519 14.86 -8.76 2.67
C VAL A 519 13.70 -8.65 1.67
N ALA A 520 14.03 -8.56 0.38
CA ALA A 520 13.07 -8.43 -0.72
C ALA A 520 12.71 -9.77 -1.39
N ASP A 521 13.68 -10.68 -1.42
CA ASP A 521 13.64 -12.01 -2.02
C ASP A 521 14.73 -12.86 -1.37
N TYR A 522 14.58 -14.18 -1.28
CA TYR A 522 15.52 -15.04 -0.55
C TYR A 522 15.48 -16.50 -1.01
N ASN A 523 16.56 -17.22 -0.74
CA ASN A 523 16.66 -18.65 -0.87
C ASN A 523 17.53 -19.23 0.25
N ILE A 524 17.07 -20.31 0.87
CA ILE A 524 17.77 -21.02 1.94
C ILE A 524 18.59 -22.17 1.35
N SER A 525 19.80 -22.35 1.86
CA SER A 525 20.69 -23.46 1.47
C SER A 525 20.06 -24.83 1.77
N PRO A 526 20.34 -25.88 0.97
CA PRO A 526 19.77 -27.22 1.16
C PRO A 526 20.16 -27.96 2.45
N ASP A 527 20.97 -27.34 3.31
CA ASP A 527 21.40 -27.84 4.63
C ASP A 527 21.14 -26.82 5.78
N GLU A 528 20.38 -25.76 5.48
CA GLU A 528 19.90 -24.73 6.42
C GLU A 528 21.00 -24.01 7.23
N LYS A 529 22.22 -23.88 6.67
CA LYS A 529 23.32 -23.12 7.28
C LYS A 529 23.48 -21.71 6.74
N GLU A 530 23.18 -21.49 5.47
CA GLU A 530 23.31 -20.21 4.78
C GLU A 530 21.97 -19.76 4.17
N ALA A 531 21.78 -18.45 4.05
CA ALA A 531 20.77 -17.86 3.17
C ALA A 531 21.42 -16.87 2.20
N VAL A 532 21.00 -16.93 0.94
CA VAL A 532 21.28 -15.90 -0.07
C VAL A 532 20.01 -15.10 -0.31
N PHE A 533 20.13 -13.78 -0.41
CA PHE A 533 18.96 -12.91 -0.44
C PHE A 533 19.21 -11.58 -1.16
N THR A 534 18.11 -11.01 -1.65
CA THR A 534 18.07 -9.69 -2.26
C THR A 534 17.72 -8.64 -1.20
N VAL A 535 18.48 -7.56 -1.12
CA VAL A 535 18.13 -6.32 -0.40
C VAL A 535 17.72 -5.28 -1.44
N SER A 536 16.55 -4.67 -1.25
CA SER A 536 16.10 -3.53 -2.05
C SER A 536 16.25 -2.25 -1.25
N GLU A 537 17.02 -1.29 -1.76
CA GLU A 537 17.17 0.02 -1.14
C GLU A 537 16.05 0.99 -1.58
N GLY A 538 15.85 2.07 -0.81
CA GLY A 538 14.72 3.00 -0.99
C GLY A 538 14.76 3.85 -2.27
N ASN A 539 15.84 3.73 -3.05
CA ASN A 539 16.03 4.30 -4.38
C ASN A 539 15.66 3.33 -5.53
N GLY A 540 15.33 2.07 -5.21
CA GLY A 540 15.05 1.01 -6.18
C GLY A 540 16.26 0.14 -6.57
N GLU A 541 17.46 0.44 -6.05
CA GLU A 541 18.63 -0.42 -6.28
C GLU A 541 18.47 -1.77 -5.56
N ARG A 542 18.95 -2.85 -6.18
CA ARG A 542 18.86 -4.21 -5.66
C ARG A 542 20.23 -4.87 -5.60
N THR A 543 20.57 -5.35 -4.40
CA THR A 543 21.88 -5.90 -4.06
C THR A 543 21.73 -7.33 -3.54
N ILE A 544 22.67 -8.21 -3.87
CA ILE A 544 22.65 -9.60 -3.40
C ILE A 544 23.58 -9.77 -2.22
N TRP A 545 23.10 -10.44 -1.18
CA TRP A 545 23.76 -10.69 0.09
C TRP A 545 23.76 -12.19 0.44
N LEU A 546 24.73 -12.61 1.23
CA LEU A 546 24.84 -13.95 1.82
C LEU A 546 25.02 -13.82 3.34
N ALA A 547 24.41 -14.70 4.13
CA ALA A 547 24.58 -14.75 5.58
C ALA A 547 24.59 -16.19 6.12
N ASP A 548 25.41 -16.45 7.14
CA ASP A 548 25.33 -17.66 7.97
C ASP A 548 24.15 -17.55 8.94
N LEU A 549 23.30 -18.57 8.98
CA LEU A 549 22.08 -18.61 9.80
C LEU A 549 22.35 -18.86 11.28
N ASP A 550 23.57 -19.28 11.65
CA ASP A 550 24.01 -19.34 13.05
C ASP A 550 24.37 -17.95 13.63
N ARG A 551 24.35 -16.91 12.78
CA ARG A 551 24.63 -15.50 13.09
C ARG A 551 26.00 -15.23 13.74
N ARG A 552 26.98 -16.15 13.57
CA ARG A 552 28.37 -15.93 14.03
C ARG A 552 29.16 -15.00 13.12
N THR A 553 28.72 -14.83 11.87
CA THR A 553 29.26 -13.86 10.91
C THR A 553 28.21 -12.78 10.59
N PRO A 554 28.62 -11.54 10.26
CA PRO A 554 27.70 -10.56 9.71
C PRO A 554 27.33 -10.91 8.26
N PRO A 555 26.10 -10.60 7.80
CA PRO A 555 25.74 -10.68 6.38
C PRO A 555 26.72 -9.89 5.51
N ARG A 556 27.06 -10.44 4.34
CA ARG A 556 28.00 -9.83 3.40
C ARG A 556 27.39 -9.69 2.00
N GLN A 557 27.56 -8.53 1.40
CA GLN A 557 27.17 -8.28 0.03
C GLN A 557 28.08 -9.06 -0.94
N ILE A 558 27.49 -9.64 -1.99
CA ILE A 558 28.20 -10.37 -3.05
C ILE A 558 27.94 -9.82 -4.46
N ALA A 559 26.89 -9.02 -4.66
CA ALA A 559 26.67 -8.27 -5.90
C ALA A 559 25.99 -6.90 -5.65
N GLN A 560 26.30 -5.92 -6.50
CA GLN A 560 25.80 -4.54 -6.42
C GLN A 560 24.56 -4.26 -7.29
N ALA A 561 24.27 -5.09 -8.30
CA ALA A 561 23.15 -4.90 -9.21
C ALA A 561 22.55 -6.26 -9.60
N GLY A 562 21.53 -6.70 -8.87
CA GLY A 562 20.85 -7.97 -9.14
C GLY A 562 19.72 -8.30 -8.17
N ASP A 563 18.85 -9.22 -8.58
CA ASP A 563 17.79 -9.80 -7.74
C ASP A 563 17.54 -11.30 -8.05
N GLN A 564 16.59 -11.90 -7.35
CA GLN A 564 16.15 -13.29 -7.55
C GLN A 564 17.28 -14.30 -7.32
N ALA A 565 18.01 -14.19 -6.21
CA ALA A 565 19.18 -15.03 -5.93
C ALA A 565 18.82 -16.41 -5.39
N SER A 566 19.56 -17.44 -5.79
CA SER A 566 19.44 -18.80 -5.22
C SER A 566 20.76 -19.54 -5.31
N PHE A 567 20.96 -20.50 -4.41
CA PHE A 567 22.01 -21.51 -4.55
C PHE A 567 21.72 -22.44 -5.74
N ASP A 568 22.77 -22.95 -6.35
CA ASP A 568 22.71 -24.15 -7.18
C ASP A 568 23.29 -25.38 -6.46
N GLY A 569 23.48 -26.48 -7.20
CA GLY A 569 23.86 -27.79 -6.67
C GLY A 569 25.33 -27.91 -6.29
N ASP A 570 26.17 -27.02 -6.82
CA ASP A 570 27.58 -26.88 -6.45
C ASP A 570 27.75 -25.85 -5.31
N GLY A 571 26.70 -25.11 -5.00
CA GLY A 571 26.61 -24.10 -3.94
C GLY A 571 26.88 -22.68 -4.43
N ASP A 572 27.12 -22.47 -5.73
CA ASP A 572 27.30 -21.15 -6.30
C ASP A 572 25.96 -20.41 -6.43
N ILE A 573 26.01 -19.09 -6.60
CA ILE A 573 24.83 -18.23 -6.58
C ILE A 573 24.39 -17.89 -8.00
N ILE A 574 23.19 -18.34 -8.37
CA ILE A 574 22.52 -17.99 -9.62
C ILE A 574 21.52 -16.86 -9.35
N PHE A 575 21.65 -15.73 -10.02
CA PHE A 575 20.80 -14.54 -9.85
C PHE A 575 20.58 -13.79 -11.17
N ARG A 576 19.56 -12.92 -11.23
CA ARG A 576 19.32 -12.02 -12.36
C ARG A 576 20.16 -10.76 -12.15
N SER A 577 21.06 -10.45 -13.07
CA SER A 577 21.91 -9.26 -13.00
C SER A 577 21.20 -8.06 -13.62
N LEU A 578 21.22 -6.93 -12.91
CA LEU A 578 20.63 -5.63 -13.32
C LEU A 578 21.71 -4.62 -13.79
N ASP A 579 22.92 -5.13 -14.02
CA ASP A 579 24.09 -4.42 -14.53
C ASP A 579 24.04 -4.37 -16.07
N GLU A 580 24.04 -3.19 -16.67
CA GLU A 580 23.97 -2.99 -18.14
C GLU A 580 24.99 -3.83 -18.94
N LYS A 581 26.13 -4.18 -18.32
CA LYS A 581 27.21 -4.95 -18.98
C LYS A 581 27.05 -6.46 -18.83
N ALA A 582 26.15 -6.89 -17.93
CA ALA A 582 25.95 -8.28 -17.55
C ALA A 582 24.46 -8.68 -17.49
N GLU A 583 23.56 -7.89 -18.10
CA GLU A 583 22.11 -8.07 -18.01
C GLU A 583 21.67 -9.47 -18.50
N GLY A 584 20.86 -10.14 -17.68
CA GLY A 584 20.44 -11.53 -17.88
C GLY A 584 20.62 -12.38 -16.63
N LEU A 585 20.74 -13.70 -16.82
CA LEU A 585 20.93 -14.69 -15.75
C LEU A 585 22.41 -15.05 -15.66
N VAL A 586 22.98 -14.91 -14.46
CA VAL A 586 24.41 -15.12 -14.19
C VAL A 586 24.63 -16.03 -12.98
N ARG A 587 25.77 -16.70 -12.96
CA ARG A 587 26.35 -17.36 -11.78
C ARG A 587 27.47 -16.50 -11.21
N ILE A 588 27.64 -16.51 -9.89
CA ILE A 588 28.83 -16.03 -9.19
C ILE A 588 29.21 -16.99 -8.07
N GLY A 589 30.51 -17.18 -7.86
CA GLY A 589 31.00 -17.97 -6.73
C GLY A 589 30.60 -17.37 -5.38
N LYS A 590 30.41 -18.18 -4.33
CA LYS A 590 30.03 -17.68 -2.98
C LYS A 590 30.91 -16.54 -2.46
N ASN A 591 32.18 -16.48 -2.85
CA ASN A 591 33.14 -15.45 -2.43
C ASN A 591 33.07 -14.14 -3.25
N GLY A 592 32.12 -14.04 -4.20
CA GLY A 592 32.10 -12.99 -5.21
C GLY A 592 33.15 -13.24 -6.30
N GLY A 593 33.42 -12.21 -7.11
CA GLY A 593 34.43 -12.26 -8.18
C GLY A 593 33.82 -12.22 -9.58
N GLN A 594 34.35 -13.05 -10.48
CA GLN A 594 33.90 -13.13 -11.87
C GLN A 594 32.46 -13.68 -11.94
N ARG A 595 31.64 -13.13 -12.85
CA ARG A 595 30.30 -13.63 -13.17
C ARG A 595 30.35 -14.46 -14.45
N ASP A 596 29.79 -15.66 -14.42
CA ASP A 596 29.60 -16.49 -15.61
C ASP A 596 28.17 -16.32 -16.13
N ARG A 597 28.00 -16.21 -17.45
CA ARG A 597 26.71 -15.92 -18.09
C ARG A 597 25.98 -17.23 -18.43
N ILE A 598 24.74 -17.38 -17.96
CA ILE A 598 23.88 -18.54 -18.23
C ILE A 598 22.92 -18.23 -19.39
N ALA A 599 22.27 -17.07 -19.37
CA ALA A 599 21.34 -16.65 -20.42
C ALA A 599 21.18 -15.12 -20.47
N ASP A 600 20.80 -14.59 -21.64
CA ASP A 600 20.63 -13.16 -21.89
C ASP A 600 19.25 -12.63 -21.49
N SER A 601 19.16 -11.32 -21.25
CA SER A 601 17.90 -10.58 -21.04
C SER A 601 17.08 -10.48 -22.35
N PRO A 602 15.73 -10.33 -22.34
CA PRO A 602 14.83 -10.19 -21.18
C PRO A 602 14.30 -11.53 -20.62
N ILE A 603 14.67 -11.80 -19.38
CA ILE A 603 14.20 -12.95 -18.59
C ILE A 603 13.90 -12.55 -17.13
N LEU A 604 12.84 -13.14 -16.56
CA LEU A 604 12.56 -13.13 -15.12
C LEU A 604 12.74 -14.54 -14.59
N LYS A 605 13.54 -14.71 -13.53
CA LYS A 605 13.74 -16.01 -12.88
C LYS A 605 12.55 -16.34 -11.97
N VAL A 606 12.25 -17.62 -11.84
CA VAL A 606 11.12 -18.14 -11.02
C VAL A 606 11.60 -19.12 -9.96
N GLY A 607 12.65 -19.90 -10.24
CA GLY A 607 13.24 -20.82 -9.27
C GLY A 607 14.39 -21.65 -9.85
N VAL A 608 15.06 -22.42 -9.01
CA VAL A 608 16.12 -23.38 -9.38
C VAL A 608 15.69 -24.77 -8.91
N SER A 609 16.02 -25.83 -9.67
CA SER A 609 15.75 -27.20 -9.25
C SER A 609 16.57 -27.56 -7.99
N PRO A 610 16.09 -28.43 -7.09
CA PRO A 610 16.83 -28.83 -5.89
C PRO A 610 18.15 -29.58 -6.14
N ASP A 611 18.46 -29.93 -7.39
CA ASP A 611 19.75 -30.48 -7.84
C ASP A 611 20.64 -29.44 -8.55
N GLY A 612 20.19 -28.19 -8.68
CA GLY A 612 20.94 -27.08 -9.28
C GLY A 612 21.08 -27.09 -10.80
N LYS A 613 20.48 -28.06 -11.51
CA LYS A 613 20.74 -28.25 -12.95
C LYS A 613 19.76 -27.52 -13.87
N SER A 614 18.60 -27.09 -13.36
CA SER A 614 17.56 -26.41 -14.13
C SER A 614 17.12 -25.10 -13.45
N VAL A 615 16.89 -24.06 -14.24
CA VAL A 615 16.34 -22.77 -13.78
C VAL A 615 15.05 -22.48 -14.53
N LEU A 616 13.97 -22.17 -13.81
CA LEU A 616 12.72 -21.70 -14.40
C LEU A 616 12.82 -20.20 -14.69
N VAL A 617 12.46 -19.80 -15.91
CA VAL A 617 12.37 -18.40 -16.33
C VAL A 617 11.12 -18.12 -17.15
N PHE A 618 10.53 -16.94 -16.99
CA PHE A 618 9.74 -16.32 -18.06
C PHE A 618 10.71 -15.65 -19.04
N SER A 619 10.59 -15.96 -20.33
CA SER A 619 11.33 -15.29 -21.40
C SER A 619 10.42 -14.38 -22.21
N PHE A 620 10.84 -13.14 -22.43
CA PHE A 620 10.10 -12.10 -23.15
C PHE A 620 10.73 -11.89 -24.54
N ALA A 621 10.92 -12.98 -25.28
CA ALA A 621 11.67 -12.99 -26.54
C ALA A 621 11.07 -12.00 -27.56
N VAL A 622 11.94 -11.23 -28.22
CA VAL A 622 11.54 -10.16 -29.14
C VAL A 622 10.70 -10.71 -30.29
N GLY A 623 9.41 -10.36 -30.31
CA GLY A 623 8.43 -10.81 -31.29
C GLY A 623 7.47 -11.91 -30.82
N GLU A 624 7.66 -12.52 -29.65
CA GLU A 624 6.60 -13.34 -29.02
C GLU A 624 5.53 -12.41 -28.42
N ALA A 625 4.25 -12.71 -28.65
CA ALA A 625 3.11 -11.89 -28.18
C ALA A 625 2.76 -12.09 -26.69
N SER A 626 3.46 -12.96 -26.00
CA SER A 626 3.31 -13.25 -24.56
C SER A 626 4.56 -13.98 -24.07
N PRO A 627 4.98 -13.82 -22.80
CA PRO A 627 6.18 -14.46 -22.29
C PRO A 627 6.02 -15.98 -22.16
N THR A 628 6.96 -16.73 -22.75
CA THR A 628 7.02 -18.20 -22.63
C THR A 628 7.66 -18.61 -21.29
N MET A 629 7.06 -19.57 -20.58
CA MET A 629 7.70 -20.25 -19.43
C MET A 629 8.67 -21.34 -19.91
N LEU A 630 9.95 -21.18 -19.59
CA LEU A 630 11.04 -22.08 -19.95
C LEU A 630 11.74 -22.65 -18.72
N ALA A 631 12.26 -23.88 -18.84
CA ALA A 631 13.36 -24.35 -18.01
C ALA A 631 14.66 -24.31 -18.83
N LEU A 632 15.70 -23.68 -18.28
CA LEU A 632 17.05 -23.59 -18.85
C LEU A 632 18.01 -24.50 -18.08
N ALA A 633 18.94 -25.15 -18.77
CA ALA A 633 20.01 -25.92 -18.13
C ALA A 633 21.13 -24.99 -17.63
N THR A 634 21.53 -25.10 -16.36
CA THR A 634 22.53 -24.20 -15.73
C THR A 634 23.94 -24.33 -16.27
N HIS A 635 24.26 -25.49 -16.86
CA HIS A 635 25.57 -25.82 -17.42
C HIS A 635 25.56 -25.88 -18.97
N GLY A 636 24.59 -25.20 -19.60
CA GLY A 636 24.35 -25.26 -21.03
C GLY A 636 23.55 -26.50 -21.45
N GLY A 637 22.75 -26.35 -22.51
CA GLY A 637 21.86 -27.40 -23.01
C GLY A 637 20.64 -26.82 -23.72
N ALA A 638 19.76 -27.69 -24.21
CA ALA A 638 18.48 -27.27 -24.77
C ALA A 638 17.52 -26.83 -23.65
N SER A 639 16.79 -25.73 -23.88
CA SER A 639 15.68 -25.33 -23.02
C SER A 639 14.44 -26.19 -23.28
N LYS A 640 13.59 -26.36 -22.26
CA LYS A 640 12.27 -27.00 -22.38
C LYS A 640 11.17 -25.97 -22.17
N LYS A 641 10.14 -25.93 -23.03
CA LYS A 641 8.89 -25.20 -22.73
C LYS A 641 8.13 -25.95 -21.65
N ILE A 642 7.67 -25.24 -20.61
CA ILE A 642 6.92 -25.82 -19.49
C ILE A 642 5.42 -25.62 -19.69
N CYS A 643 5.02 -24.46 -20.20
CA CYS A 643 3.63 -24.08 -20.43
C CYS A 643 3.49 -23.29 -21.74
N THR A 644 2.33 -23.42 -22.40
CA THR A 644 1.95 -22.60 -23.58
C THR A 644 1.41 -21.23 -23.19
N THR A 645 0.87 -21.10 -21.97
CA THR A 645 0.35 -19.87 -21.37
C THR A 645 1.21 -19.45 -20.18
N TRP A 646 0.86 -18.32 -19.54
CA TRP A 646 1.29 -18.05 -18.17
C TRP A 646 0.95 -19.24 -17.26
N CYS A 647 1.82 -19.56 -16.30
CA CYS A 647 1.62 -20.61 -15.30
C CYS A 647 2.56 -20.42 -14.11
N TRP A 648 2.36 -21.20 -13.05
CA TRP A 648 3.17 -21.19 -11.83
C TRP A 648 3.79 -22.57 -11.59
N PRO A 649 5.00 -22.83 -12.12
CA PRO A 649 5.76 -24.04 -11.89
C PRO A 649 6.64 -23.96 -10.63
N ALA A 650 6.74 -25.05 -9.88
CA ALA A 650 7.60 -25.21 -8.71
C ALA A 650 8.04 -26.66 -8.48
N TRP A 651 9.09 -26.89 -7.71
CA TRP A 651 9.51 -28.23 -7.24
C TRP A 651 9.13 -28.44 -5.78
N SER A 652 8.96 -29.70 -5.33
CA SER A 652 9.10 -30.04 -3.91
C SER A 652 10.54 -29.78 -3.45
N SER A 653 10.76 -29.48 -2.16
CA SER A 653 12.11 -29.16 -1.63
C SER A 653 13.12 -30.31 -1.72
N ASP A 654 12.65 -31.53 -1.98
CA ASP A 654 13.46 -32.73 -2.25
C ASP A 654 13.64 -33.07 -3.75
N GLY A 655 12.97 -32.34 -4.65
CA GLY A 655 13.01 -32.52 -6.10
C GLY A 655 12.21 -33.71 -6.65
N ARG A 656 11.50 -34.50 -5.83
CA ARG A 656 10.75 -35.69 -6.28
C ARG A 656 9.46 -35.36 -7.04
N PHE A 657 8.92 -34.16 -6.89
CA PHE A 657 7.67 -33.74 -7.53
C PHE A 657 7.83 -32.36 -8.16
N PHE A 658 7.21 -32.19 -9.33
CA PHE A 658 7.10 -30.93 -10.05
C PHE A 658 5.63 -30.53 -10.11
N TYR A 659 5.34 -29.29 -9.76
CA TYR A 659 4.01 -28.74 -9.58
C TYR A 659 3.78 -27.67 -10.63
N VAL A 660 2.58 -27.62 -11.24
CA VAL A 660 2.22 -26.58 -12.21
C VAL A 660 0.77 -26.16 -12.00
N ALA A 661 0.54 -24.90 -11.63
CA ALA A 661 -0.78 -24.28 -11.65
C ALA A 661 -0.99 -23.45 -12.92
N LEU A 662 -2.17 -23.54 -13.54
CA LEU A 662 -2.55 -22.77 -14.73
C LEU A 662 -3.62 -21.72 -14.40
N PRO A 663 -3.71 -20.60 -15.13
CA PRO A 663 -4.87 -19.69 -15.07
C PRO A 663 -6.16 -20.34 -15.60
N PRO A 664 -7.33 -20.09 -14.99
CA PRO A 664 -7.53 -19.49 -13.67
C PRO A 664 -7.01 -20.43 -12.57
N GLY A 665 -6.26 -19.86 -11.60
CA GLY A 665 -5.43 -20.57 -10.63
C GLY A 665 -6.17 -21.29 -9.52
N GLU A 666 -7.10 -22.19 -9.86
CA GLU A 666 -7.89 -22.97 -8.91
C GLU A 666 -7.25 -24.34 -8.57
N LYS A 667 -6.36 -24.84 -9.43
CA LYS A 667 -5.80 -26.20 -9.34
C LYS A 667 -4.32 -26.24 -9.69
N THR A 668 -3.63 -27.21 -9.11
CA THR A 668 -2.20 -27.48 -9.36
C THR A 668 -2.02 -28.93 -9.78
N PHE A 669 -1.41 -29.17 -10.95
CA PHE A 669 -0.91 -30.49 -11.33
C PHE A 669 0.26 -30.87 -10.42
N VAL A 670 0.32 -32.14 -10.03
CA VAL A 670 1.46 -32.72 -9.31
C VAL A 670 2.03 -33.86 -10.13
N ILE A 671 3.26 -33.71 -10.60
CA ILE A 671 3.89 -34.60 -11.59
C ILE A 671 5.16 -35.22 -10.95
N PRO A 672 5.27 -36.56 -10.85
CA PRO A 672 6.48 -37.21 -10.34
C PRO A 672 7.70 -36.93 -11.22
N VAL A 673 8.83 -36.58 -10.61
CA VAL A 673 10.11 -36.37 -11.30
C VAL A 673 10.89 -37.69 -11.29
N PRO A 674 11.33 -38.22 -12.44
CA PRO A 674 12.14 -39.45 -12.49
C PRO A 674 13.48 -39.28 -11.77
N ALA A 675 13.92 -40.31 -11.06
CA ALA A 675 15.17 -40.28 -10.29
C ALA A 675 16.38 -39.92 -11.17
N GLY A 676 17.15 -38.92 -10.75
CA GLY A 676 18.31 -38.41 -11.50
C GLY A 676 17.98 -37.35 -12.56
N GLN A 677 16.70 -37.07 -12.82
CA GLN A 677 16.26 -35.95 -13.66
C GLN A 677 15.86 -34.74 -12.80
N SER A 678 15.95 -33.54 -13.39
CA SER A 678 15.55 -32.26 -12.75
C SER A 678 14.13 -31.82 -13.14
N LEU A 679 13.50 -32.51 -14.10
CA LEU A 679 12.17 -32.21 -14.65
C LEU A 679 11.46 -33.53 -15.01
N PRO A 680 10.13 -33.57 -14.99
CA PRO A 680 9.38 -34.72 -15.50
C PRO A 680 9.34 -34.75 -17.03
N ASP A 681 8.79 -35.83 -17.58
CA ASP A 681 8.45 -35.91 -19.01
C ASP A 681 7.21 -35.06 -19.31
N LEU A 682 7.44 -33.91 -19.95
CA LEU A 682 6.41 -32.94 -20.34
C LEU A 682 6.15 -32.98 -21.86
N PRO A 683 4.95 -32.59 -22.32
CA PRO A 683 4.69 -32.36 -23.74
C PRO A 683 5.71 -31.37 -24.35
N PRO A 684 6.24 -31.58 -25.57
CA PRO A 684 7.22 -30.66 -26.18
C PRO A 684 6.70 -29.22 -26.40
N SER A 685 5.38 -29.03 -26.41
CA SER A 685 4.70 -27.74 -26.44
C SER A 685 4.70 -26.99 -25.11
N GLY A 686 4.96 -27.69 -24.00
CA GLY A 686 4.50 -27.31 -22.66
C GLY A 686 3.04 -27.72 -22.40
N ILE A 687 2.63 -27.62 -21.14
CA ILE A 687 1.27 -27.85 -20.64
C ILE A 687 0.36 -26.67 -21.06
N ASP A 688 -0.91 -26.95 -21.36
CA ASP A 688 -1.93 -25.95 -21.71
C ASP A 688 -3.23 -26.10 -20.88
N PRO A 689 -4.15 -25.11 -20.89
CA PRO A 689 -5.42 -25.17 -20.14
C PRO A 689 -6.40 -26.29 -20.55
N SER A 690 -6.14 -27.04 -21.63
CA SER A 690 -6.92 -28.21 -22.04
C SER A 690 -6.32 -29.54 -21.56
N THR A 691 -5.05 -29.53 -21.16
CA THR A 691 -4.28 -30.67 -20.66
C THR A 691 -4.91 -31.21 -19.37
N LYS A 692 -4.99 -32.54 -19.23
CA LYS A 692 -5.53 -33.22 -18.05
C LYS A 692 -4.42 -33.99 -17.34
N ALA A 693 -4.61 -34.27 -16.05
CA ALA A 693 -3.64 -35.07 -15.30
C ALA A 693 -3.44 -36.50 -15.86
N ALA A 694 -4.43 -37.04 -16.57
CA ALA A 694 -4.32 -38.33 -17.26
C ALA A 694 -3.38 -38.28 -18.49
N ASP A 695 -3.11 -37.09 -19.03
CA ASP A 695 -2.22 -36.88 -20.18
C ASP A 695 -0.74 -36.73 -19.74
N LEU A 696 -0.49 -36.70 -18.42
CA LEU A 696 0.82 -36.49 -17.79
C LEU A 696 1.20 -37.72 -16.95
N HIS A 697 2.38 -38.29 -17.19
CA HIS A 697 2.74 -39.60 -16.64
C HIS A 697 2.80 -39.60 -15.10
N GLY A 698 1.92 -40.38 -14.47
CA GLY A 698 1.83 -40.52 -13.02
C GLY A 698 1.27 -39.29 -12.28
N ALA A 699 0.71 -38.31 -13.00
CA ALA A 699 0.30 -37.05 -12.39
C ALA A 699 -1.04 -37.13 -11.63
N SER A 700 -1.18 -36.25 -10.65
CA SER A 700 -2.41 -36.01 -9.88
C SER A 700 -2.74 -34.50 -9.85
N MET A 701 -3.84 -34.12 -9.19
CA MET A 701 -4.19 -32.70 -9.01
C MET A 701 -4.51 -32.39 -7.55
N ILE A 702 -4.07 -31.21 -7.10
CA ILE A 702 -4.52 -30.57 -5.87
C ILE A 702 -5.60 -29.54 -6.24
N ASN A 703 -6.70 -29.50 -5.48
CA ASN A 703 -7.79 -28.53 -5.65
C ASN A 703 -7.47 -27.18 -4.97
N HIS A 704 -6.27 -26.69 -5.22
CA HIS A 704 -5.75 -25.40 -4.80
C HIS A 704 -4.71 -24.96 -5.83
N GLY A 705 -4.74 -23.70 -6.27
CA GLY A 705 -3.69 -23.10 -7.09
C GLY A 705 -2.73 -22.24 -6.27
N LEU A 706 -1.66 -21.72 -6.89
CA LEU A 706 -0.68 -20.80 -6.26
C LEU A 706 -0.11 -21.31 -4.92
N ILE A 707 0.11 -22.63 -4.82
CA ILE A 707 0.72 -23.27 -3.65
C ILE A 707 2.25 -23.22 -3.72
N THR A 708 2.91 -23.15 -2.58
CA THR A 708 4.31 -23.61 -2.43
C THR A 708 4.29 -25.09 -2.03
N PRO A 709 4.93 -25.98 -2.83
CA PRO A 709 5.07 -27.39 -2.50
C PRO A 709 5.80 -27.65 -1.19
N GLY A 710 5.31 -28.62 -0.40
CA GLY A 710 6.04 -29.20 0.72
C GLY A 710 6.76 -30.51 0.36
N PRO A 711 7.14 -31.33 1.37
CA PRO A 711 7.90 -32.56 1.18
C PRO A 711 7.09 -33.71 0.55
N ASN A 712 5.77 -33.55 0.39
CA ASN A 712 4.89 -34.53 -0.26
C ASN A 712 3.61 -33.86 -0.80
N PRO A 713 2.85 -34.48 -1.73
CA PRO A 713 1.67 -33.88 -2.33
C PRO A 713 0.48 -33.60 -1.39
N SER A 714 0.48 -34.14 -0.16
CA SER A 714 -0.56 -33.88 0.84
C SER A 714 -0.20 -32.79 1.85
N GLU A 715 1.00 -32.20 1.75
CA GLU A 715 1.46 -31.12 2.62
C GLU A 715 2.04 -29.99 1.76
N TYR A 716 1.38 -28.83 1.82
CA TYR A 716 1.75 -27.64 1.06
C TYR A 716 1.36 -26.37 1.81
N VAL A 717 2.00 -25.25 1.51
CA VAL A 717 1.62 -23.95 2.06
C VAL A 717 1.07 -23.05 0.97
N PHE A 718 0.18 -22.14 1.35
CA PHE A 718 -0.48 -21.22 0.44
C PHE A 718 -0.69 -19.85 1.11
N LEU A 719 -0.89 -18.81 0.31
CA LEU A 719 -1.18 -17.48 0.79
C LEU A 719 -2.68 -17.24 0.79
N LYS A 720 -3.26 -17.07 1.99
CA LYS A 720 -4.60 -16.52 2.14
C LYS A 720 -4.51 -15.00 2.25
N THR A 721 -5.04 -14.31 1.25
CA THR A 721 -5.14 -12.85 1.24
C THR A 721 -6.55 -12.46 1.69
N ASP A 722 -6.66 -11.86 2.87
CA ASP A 722 -7.91 -11.23 3.31
C ASP A 722 -7.88 -9.78 2.80
N LEU A 723 -8.57 -9.50 1.68
CA LEU A 723 -8.76 -8.14 1.16
C LEU A 723 -10.23 -7.72 1.27
N GLN A 724 -10.49 -6.81 2.21
CA GLN A 724 -11.79 -6.15 2.32
C GLN A 724 -11.64 -4.68 1.95
N ARG A 725 -12.35 -4.26 0.91
CA ARG A 725 -12.41 -2.87 0.41
C ARG A 725 -13.86 -2.51 0.14
N ASN A 726 -14.25 -1.32 0.57
CA ASN A 726 -15.58 -0.79 0.36
C ASN A 726 -15.50 0.64 -0.16
N LEU A 727 -16.54 1.06 -0.89
CA LEU A 727 -16.64 2.41 -1.40
C LEU A 727 -17.07 3.34 -0.28
N PHE A 728 -16.36 4.46 -0.13
CA PHE A 728 -16.71 5.55 0.77
C PHE A 728 -16.81 6.85 -0.02
N GLN A 729 -17.80 7.67 0.32
CA GLN A 729 -17.88 9.05 -0.10
C GLN A 729 -17.12 9.94 0.90
N ILE A 730 -16.20 10.74 0.37
CA ILE A 730 -15.33 11.65 1.11
C ILE A 730 -15.72 13.09 0.71
N PRO A 731 -16.07 13.98 1.65
CA PRO A 731 -16.40 15.37 1.33
C PRO A 731 -15.17 16.14 0.86
N LEU A 732 -15.38 17.25 0.15
CA LEU A 732 -14.34 18.14 -0.34
C LEU A 732 -14.62 19.56 0.14
N HIS A 733 -13.85 20.00 1.13
CA HIS A 733 -13.95 21.29 1.81
C HIS A 733 -12.71 22.19 1.57
#